data_AF-A0A3R9FKA2-F1
#
_entry.id   AF-A0A3R9FKA2-F1
#
_cell.length_a   1.000
_cell.length_b   1.000
_cell.length_c   1.000
_cell.angle_alpha   90.00
_cell.angle_beta   90.00
_cell.angle_gamma   90.00
#
_symmetry.space_group_name_H-M   'P 1'
#
loop_
_entity.id
_entity.type
_entity.pdbx_description
1 polymer ?
#
loop_
_entity_poly.entity_id
_entity_poly.type
_entity_poly.pdbx_seq_one_letter_code
_entity_poly.pdbx_strand_id
1 'polypeptide(L)'
;MSELTPMQAACWFGRVADAKLGGVASHLYTEFDGENINLEQLNLALMSLYHRHEMLRLKVETSGACSIVQTPSYSLLEVDDFTHLDADGIHNALSEKRKTWTHQVLDLTQGQAARFSVSILPSGAYRLHIDTDMIAIDPDSCRILIEDFAMFYEGMTPNIEDKLTFFSWHEKAKLDPELKLQRKADKTWWKSQLENIAPAPSLPFLDPISSQVDSQHYSYWLDSEQRKALITIARQHAITPANLMLGLFARVLGKATGDEFFRINVPTFWRPPIATGTENIVGDFVNFVVLSVNMHRPKTLMEFCHALAGNMASALGHSRYDGVNVMRDLSLHHGHAQLAPIVFTSAIDLPSGDLFSPRVHKQFGKMNWTISQGSQVALDSQVVSIDGGIMINWDVRQEALPRDWASAMFEHFVALTQNVISNPSLLSVSLDSVQTKLVCQTGLTSKLNPMQQAYLLGRTTQMPLGGVAMQEVLEYRGSLSPACIRRRLSEMVVKYPCLRTFVDSQLLKLHVSQCPQVNMTHINLSHLENESINKELARFRYEYSHTIFEIEQPLWNITTFSLANSETYVFARFDALILDARSIASLLVELFEGQVPMVPNIETYADKVNIQEKRIKDEVYWLNKLSCVESAMRFPWQKPLESISHSRYQRQSLEIGKETVKKLIRVGGKQGLYKNTVMMAAAMESLSAHVSDGKLCVAVPVLPMMSTSYASQSSFIALQWDTSLQDFCQRAKNLQADTFEGLEHLEFSGVDLARILYDRCGPAPTLPIVITNGLSWPVLSDSAEMTLQRGLTQTPQVAIDVRFVAQAGGAVTFSIDYATEAVSNDLVKSVLVHIDALLNHMVEGFEFEAPLLEQLLQNESRVIELFDFPPSDIDLTQRAIFEIYCRVIGVEQDSSFNDSLPFVQLGLRPNHLKRISAELSNDLQFDLPVMQLIRCKNASEVKALVIEKVIA
;
A
#
# COMPACT_ATOMS: atom_id res chain seq x y z
N MET A 1 24.23 -34.88 35.67
CA MET A 1 24.09 -33.66 34.85
C MET A 1 23.44 -34.08 33.56
N SER A 2 22.36 -33.42 33.17
CA SER A 2 21.69 -33.69 31.91
C SER A 2 22.44 -32.96 30.78
N GLU A 3 22.39 -33.50 29.57
CA GLU A 3 22.96 -32.85 28.37
C GLU A 3 21.84 -32.13 27.59
N LEU A 4 22.17 -31.00 26.98
CA LEU A 4 21.27 -30.30 26.05
C LEU A 4 21.10 -31.11 24.76
N THR A 5 19.90 -31.08 24.18
CA THR A 5 19.68 -31.58 22.82
C THR A 5 20.45 -30.72 21.80
N PRO A 6 20.66 -31.20 20.56
CA PRO A 6 21.27 -30.37 19.51
C PRO A 6 20.50 -29.08 19.23
N MET A 7 19.18 -29.08 19.35
CA MET A 7 18.34 -27.90 19.18
C MET A 7 18.46 -26.94 20.36
N GLN A 8 18.37 -27.45 21.59
CA GLN A 8 18.61 -26.65 22.80
C GLN A 8 19.99 -25.98 22.77
N ALA A 9 21.02 -26.70 22.33
CA ALA A 9 22.36 -26.15 22.15
C ALA A 9 22.40 -25.04 21.08
N ALA A 10 21.69 -25.21 19.96
CA ALA A 10 21.59 -24.18 18.92
C ALA A 10 20.88 -22.91 19.43
N CYS A 11 19.76 -23.05 20.15
CA CYS A 11 19.09 -21.93 20.81
C CYS A 11 19.99 -21.24 21.84
N TRP A 12 20.72 -22.03 22.64
CA TRP A 12 21.67 -21.50 23.62
C TRP A 12 22.83 -20.72 22.98
N PHE A 13 23.43 -21.23 21.91
CA PHE A 13 24.45 -20.49 21.15
C PHE A 13 23.87 -19.24 20.47
N GLY A 14 22.63 -19.32 19.97
CA GLY A 14 21.92 -18.22 19.31
C GLY A 14 21.64 -17.01 20.19
N ARG A 15 21.60 -17.20 21.52
CA ARG A 15 21.47 -16.12 22.51
C ARG A 15 22.68 -15.19 22.56
N VAL A 16 23.84 -15.60 22.04
CA VAL A 16 25.07 -14.79 22.02
C VAL A 16 25.15 -13.97 20.72
N ALA A 17 25.52 -12.68 20.84
CA ALA A 17 25.35 -11.67 19.78
C ALA A 17 26.27 -11.81 18.54
N ASP A 18 27.36 -12.59 18.60
CA ASP A 18 28.43 -12.57 17.58
C ASP A 18 28.07 -13.29 16.24
N ALA A 19 26.83 -13.76 16.06
CA ALA A 19 26.37 -14.43 14.84
C ALA A 19 25.40 -13.55 14.01
N LYS A 20 25.43 -13.68 12.68
CA LYS A 20 24.43 -13.06 11.79
C LYS A 20 23.02 -13.56 12.16
N LEU A 21 22.09 -12.64 12.45
CA LEU A 21 20.75 -12.93 13.01
C LEU A 21 20.75 -13.61 14.40
N GLY A 22 21.86 -13.54 15.14
CA GLY A 22 21.97 -13.96 16.54
C GLY A 22 21.53 -12.88 17.54
N GLY A 23 21.84 -13.08 18.81
CA GLY A 23 21.53 -12.12 19.88
C GLY A 23 20.07 -12.10 20.33
N VAL A 24 19.32 -13.15 20.01
CA VAL A 24 17.89 -13.32 20.37
C VAL A 24 17.70 -14.64 21.09
N ALA A 25 16.95 -14.62 22.19
CA ALA A 25 16.46 -15.84 22.81
C ALA A 25 15.29 -16.38 21.98
N SER A 26 15.33 -17.66 21.62
CA SER A 26 14.16 -18.29 21.02
C SER A 26 13.04 -18.33 22.05
N HIS A 27 11.93 -17.64 21.80
CA HIS A 27 10.80 -17.59 22.73
C HIS A 27 9.46 -17.52 22.01
N LEU A 28 8.40 -17.84 22.74
CA LEU A 28 7.01 -17.79 22.29
C LEU A 28 6.19 -17.03 23.33
N TYR A 29 5.65 -15.89 22.92
CA TYR A 29 4.81 -15.03 23.74
C TYR A 29 3.39 -14.97 23.18
N THR A 30 2.39 -15.20 24.04
CA THR A 30 0.97 -15.29 23.70
C THR A 30 0.10 -14.46 24.64
N GLU A 31 -0.97 -13.90 24.11
CA GLU A 31 -1.96 -13.10 24.84
C GLU A 31 -3.37 -13.70 24.70
N PHE A 32 -4.11 -13.75 25.80
CA PHE A 32 -5.52 -14.17 25.82
C PHE A 32 -6.39 -13.10 26.47
N ASP A 33 -7.53 -12.79 25.85
CA ASP A 33 -8.51 -11.84 26.36
C ASP A 33 -9.74 -12.57 26.89
N GLY A 34 -10.07 -12.30 28.16
CA GLY A 34 -11.21 -12.92 28.85
C GLY A 34 -11.87 -11.98 29.86
N GLU A 35 -12.83 -12.53 30.61
CA GLU A 35 -13.59 -11.80 31.62
C GLU A 35 -13.61 -12.56 32.96
N ASN A 36 -13.69 -11.81 34.07
CA ASN A 36 -13.94 -12.31 35.42
C ASN A 36 -12.92 -13.37 35.92
N ILE A 37 -11.62 -13.10 35.75
CA ILE A 37 -10.56 -13.99 36.24
C ILE A 37 -10.46 -14.00 37.78
N ASN A 38 -10.28 -15.19 38.36
CA ASN A 38 -9.98 -15.36 39.78
C ASN A 38 -8.45 -15.53 39.97
N LEU A 39 -7.80 -14.49 40.49
CA LEU A 39 -6.34 -14.47 40.63
C LEU A 39 -5.79 -15.50 41.62
N GLU A 40 -6.52 -15.80 42.71
CA GLU A 40 -6.09 -16.80 43.69
C GLU A 40 -6.09 -18.20 43.07
N GLN A 41 -7.17 -18.53 42.37
CA GLN A 41 -7.30 -19.80 41.65
C GLN A 41 -6.28 -19.91 40.52
N LEU A 42 -6.00 -18.82 39.82
CA LEU A 42 -4.99 -18.77 38.76
C LEU A 42 -3.58 -19.02 39.32
N ASN A 43 -3.25 -18.41 40.46
CA ASN A 43 -1.97 -18.64 41.12
C ASN A 43 -1.83 -20.09 41.61
N LEU A 44 -2.87 -20.69 42.19
CA LEU A 44 -2.86 -22.11 42.58
C LEU A 44 -2.72 -23.06 41.38
N ALA A 45 -3.38 -22.75 40.27
CA ALA A 45 -3.24 -23.48 39.02
C ALA A 45 -1.80 -23.40 38.49
N LEU A 46 -1.18 -22.22 38.58
CA LEU A 46 0.21 -22.02 38.16
C LEU A 46 1.21 -22.80 39.02
N MET A 47 1.01 -22.83 40.34
CA MET A 47 1.80 -23.68 41.24
C MET A 47 1.69 -25.17 40.87
N SER A 48 0.48 -25.63 40.54
CA SER A 48 0.24 -26.99 40.07
C SER A 48 0.94 -27.26 38.73
N LEU A 49 0.95 -26.29 37.82
CA LEU A 49 1.64 -26.35 36.54
C LEU A 49 3.16 -26.50 36.70
N TYR A 50 3.78 -25.68 37.55
CA TYR A 50 5.21 -25.77 37.88
C TYR A 50 5.59 -27.06 38.61
N HIS A 51 4.68 -27.60 39.42
CA HIS A 51 4.90 -28.89 40.06
C HIS A 51 4.81 -30.03 39.05
N ARG A 52 3.83 -29.94 38.14
CA ARG A 52 3.63 -30.93 37.08
C ARG A 52 4.80 -30.90 36.10
N HIS A 53 5.24 -29.76 35.58
CA HIS A 53 6.18 -29.68 34.46
C HIS A 53 7.54 -29.16 34.87
N GLU A 54 8.52 -30.07 34.97
CA GLU A 54 9.86 -29.70 35.47
C GLU A 54 10.61 -28.71 34.59
N MET A 55 10.34 -28.69 33.28
CA MET A 55 11.03 -27.83 32.33
C MET A 55 10.72 -26.33 32.52
N LEU A 56 9.63 -25.97 33.21
CA LEU A 56 9.40 -24.59 33.66
C LEU A 56 10.48 -24.09 34.63
N ARG A 57 11.23 -25.01 35.23
CA ARG A 57 12.32 -24.77 36.21
C ARG A 57 13.68 -25.14 35.62
N LEU A 58 13.81 -25.16 34.29
CA LEU A 58 15.06 -25.47 33.61
C LEU A 58 16.07 -24.37 33.89
N LYS A 59 17.18 -24.73 34.53
CA LYS A 59 18.37 -23.90 34.66
C LYS A 59 19.41 -24.29 33.63
N VAL A 60 19.94 -23.31 32.89
CA VAL A 60 21.07 -23.47 31.96
C VAL A 60 22.19 -22.53 32.36
N GLU A 61 23.37 -23.08 32.65
CA GLU A 61 24.55 -22.31 33.03
C GLU A 61 25.27 -21.72 31.82
N THR A 62 26.18 -20.77 32.06
CA THR A 62 27.06 -20.20 31.02
C THR A 62 28.04 -21.23 30.43
N SER A 63 28.20 -22.39 31.07
CA SER A 63 28.93 -23.55 30.54
C SER A 63 28.11 -24.40 29.57
N GLY A 64 26.79 -24.15 29.46
CA GLY A 64 25.84 -25.01 28.75
C GLY A 64 25.34 -26.20 29.58
N ALA A 65 25.80 -26.38 30.82
CA ALA A 65 25.27 -27.41 31.72
C ALA A 65 23.83 -27.10 32.13
N CYS A 66 22.95 -28.11 32.16
CA CYS A 66 21.55 -27.94 32.53
C CYS A 66 21.13 -28.77 33.76
N SER A 67 20.18 -28.23 34.52
CA SER A 67 19.61 -28.84 35.72
C SER A 67 18.19 -28.33 35.98
N ILE A 68 17.43 -29.02 36.83
CA ILE A 68 16.10 -28.57 37.29
C ILE A 68 16.25 -27.97 38.69
N VAL A 69 15.84 -26.72 38.87
CA VAL A 69 15.84 -26.07 40.20
C VAL A 69 14.55 -26.36 40.97
N GLN A 70 14.55 -26.09 42.28
CA GLN A 70 13.34 -26.17 43.09
C GLN A 70 12.33 -25.09 42.66
N THR A 71 11.04 -25.36 42.85
CA THR A 71 10.00 -24.37 42.58
C THR A 71 10.24 -23.12 43.43
N PRO A 72 10.19 -21.90 42.84
CA PRO A 72 10.31 -20.68 43.60
C PRO A 72 9.27 -20.55 44.72
N SER A 73 9.63 -19.89 45.82
CA SER A 73 8.74 -19.64 46.96
C SER A 73 7.97 -18.31 46.86
N TYR A 74 8.24 -17.49 45.85
CA TYR A 74 7.54 -16.22 45.56
C TYR A 74 6.38 -16.41 44.56
N SER A 75 5.51 -15.40 44.42
CA SER A 75 4.38 -15.44 43.49
C SER A 75 4.86 -15.61 42.05
N LEU A 76 4.37 -16.65 41.37
CA LEU A 76 4.69 -16.93 39.96
C LEU A 76 3.86 -16.08 38.99
N LEU A 77 2.78 -15.47 39.49
CA LEU A 77 1.86 -14.63 38.72
C LEU A 77 2.14 -13.15 39.01
N GLU A 78 2.42 -12.39 37.96
CA GLU A 78 2.47 -10.92 37.98
C GLU A 78 1.08 -10.33 37.69
N VAL A 79 0.69 -9.28 38.40
CA VAL A 79 -0.62 -8.63 38.21
C VAL A 79 -0.41 -7.14 37.99
N ASP A 80 -0.85 -6.66 36.82
CA ASP A 80 -0.92 -5.24 36.51
C ASP A 80 -2.37 -4.76 36.59
N ASP A 81 -2.64 -3.76 37.42
CA ASP A 81 -3.99 -3.18 37.55
C ASP A 81 -4.11 -1.91 36.71
N PHE A 82 -4.81 -2.02 35.58
CA PHE A 82 -5.10 -0.90 34.67
C PHE A 82 -6.55 -0.42 34.77
N THR A 83 -7.29 -0.83 35.81
CA THR A 83 -8.70 -0.42 36.01
C THR A 83 -8.89 1.08 36.21
N HIS A 84 -7.82 1.77 36.63
CA HIS A 84 -7.79 3.20 36.86
C HIS A 84 -7.49 4.04 35.60
N LEU A 85 -7.07 3.39 34.51
CA LEU A 85 -6.73 4.07 33.26
C LEU A 85 -7.96 4.27 32.38
N ASP A 86 -7.93 5.31 31.54
CA ASP A 86 -8.90 5.50 30.46
C ASP A 86 -8.56 4.61 29.25
N ALA A 87 -9.40 4.65 28.21
CA ALA A 87 -9.25 3.78 27.04
C ALA A 87 -7.89 3.93 26.34
N ASP A 88 -7.40 5.17 26.18
CA ASP A 88 -6.11 5.46 25.56
C ASP A 88 -4.94 5.03 26.46
N GLY A 89 -5.05 5.27 27.76
CA GLY A 89 -4.09 4.80 28.76
C GLY A 89 -3.96 3.28 28.79
N ILE A 90 -5.08 2.55 28.74
CA ILE A 90 -5.11 1.08 28.66
C ILE A 90 -4.42 0.60 27.39
N HIS A 91 -4.75 1.20 26.24
CA HIS A 91 -4.14 0.83 24.96
C HIS A 91 -2.62 1.01 25.00
N ASN A 92 -2.15 2.15 25.50
CA ASN A 92 -0.71 2.45 25.61
C ASN A 92 0.00 1.49 26.59
N ALA A 93 -0.58 1.24 27.77
CA ALA A 93 0.02 0.36 28.76
C ALA A 93 0.15 -1.09 28.25
N LEU A 94 -0.89 -1.61 27.61
CA LEU A 94 -0.85 -2.95 27.01
C LEU A 94 0.13 -3.03 25.83
N SER A 95 0.23 -1.97 25.02
CA SER A 95 1.18 -1.87 23.91
C SER A 95 2.63 -1.86 24.41
N GLU A 96 2.94 -1.07 25.43
CA GLU A 96 4.29 -1.01 26.03
C GLU A 96 4.67 -2.34 26.71
N LYS A 97 3.73 -2.97 27.42
CA LYS A 97 3.93 -4.31 27.99
C LYS A 97 4.24 -5.33 26.90
N ARG A 98 3.44 -5.37 25.83
CA ARG A 98 3.68 -6.24 24.67
C ARG A 98 5.05 -6.00 24.08
N LYS A 99 5.40 -4.76 23.76
CA LYS A 99 6.70 -4.38 23.20
C LYS A 99 7.86 -4.87 24.07
N THR A 100 7.74 -4.71 25.38
CA THR A 100 8.74 -5.17 26.35
C THR A 100 8.86 -6.69 26.35
N TRP A 101 7.73 -7.41 26.42
CA TRP A 101 7.69 -8.86 26.53
C TRP A 101 8.09 -9.57 25.23
N THR A 102 7.77 -8.99 24.08
CA THR A 102 8.21 -9.47 22.76
C THR A 102 9.73 -9.47 22.56
N HIS A 103 10.49 -8.68 23.34
CA HIS A 103 11.94 -8.59 23.18
C HIS A 103 12.71 -9.04 24.43
N GLN A 104 12.03 -9.64 25.40
CA GLN A 104 12.66 -10.02 26.66
C GLN A 104 13.48 -11.31 26.49
N VAL A 105 14.57 -11.40 27.24
CA VAL A 105 15.38 -12.61 27.36
C VAL A 105 15.21 -13.14 28.77
N LEU A 106 14.53 -14.28 28.91
CA LEU A 106 14.29 -14.88 30.22
C LEU A 106 15.59 -15.42 30.84
N ASP A 107 15.75 -15.26 32.16
CA ASP A 107 16.97 -15.65 32.86
C ASP A 107 16.98 -17.14 33.23
N LEU A 108 17.43 -17.95 32.28
CA LEU A 108 17.65 -19.39 32.47
C LEU A 108 18.71 -19.69 33.53
N THR A 109 19.59 -18.76 33.93
CA THR A 109 20.57 -19.06 34.98
C THR A 109 19.92 -19.16 36.37
N GLN A 110 18.74 -18.56 36.51
CA GLN A 110 17.89 -18.64 37.71
C GLN A 110 16.74 -19.64 37.58
N GLY A 111 16.66 -20.37 36.46
CA GLY A 111 15.58 -21.33 36.21
C GLY A 111 14.28 -20.69 35.73
N GLN A 112 14.31 -19.45 35.19
CA GLN A 112 13.14 -18.77 34.66
C GLN A 112 12.93 -19.17 33.19
N ALA A 113 12.26 -20.29 32.94
CA ALA A 113 11.95 -20.75 31.59
C ALA A 113 10.60 -20.25 31.05
N ALA A 114 9.78 -19.63 31.89
CA ALA A 114 8.51 -19.03 31.52
C ALA A 114 8.16 -17.86 32.43
N ARG A 115 7.25 -17.00 31.97
CA ARG A 115 6.72 -15.84 32.71
C ARG A 115 5.23 -15.69 32.47
N PHE A 116 4.47 -15.39 33.53
CA PHE A 116 3.02 -15.31 33.51
C PHE A 116 2.56 -13.99 34.13
N SER A 117 1.66 -13.29 33.46
CA SER A 117 1.08 -12.05 33.99
C SER A 117 -0.37 -11.86 33.60
N VAL A 118 -1.14 -11.17 34.41
CA VAL A 118 -2.50 -10.72 34.10
C VAL A 118 -2.56 -9.19 34.20
N SER A 119 -3.01 -8.55 33.12
CA SER A 119 -3.41 -7.14 33.12
C SER A 119 -4.91 -7.06 33.37
N ILE A 120 -5.32 -6.48 34.49
CA ILE A 120 -6.73 -6.30 34.87
C ILE A 120 -7.25 -5.01 34.23
N LEU A 121 -8.39 -5.09 33.57
CA LEU A 121 -9.02 -4.00 32.84
C LEU A 121 -10.37 -3.62 33.47
N PRO A 122 -10.93 -2.44 33.15
CA PRO A 122 -12.26 -2.05 33.62
C PRO A 122 -13.34 -3.09 33.28
N SER A 123 -14.43 -3.06 34.06
CA SER A 123 -15.60 -3.93 33.85
C SER A 123 -15.32 -5.44 33.96
N GLY A 124 -14.25 -5.83 34.65
CA GLY A 124 -13.91 -7.23 34.88
C GLY A 124 -13.23 -7.94 33.70
N ALA A 125 -12.89 -7.21 32.63
CA ALA A 125 -12.08 -7.73 31.55
C ALA A 125 -10.61 -7.92 31.99
N TYR A 126 -9.88 -8.81 31.33
CA TYR A 126 -8.45 -8.98 31.57
C TYR A 126 -7.71 -9.43 30.31
N ARG A 127 -6.39 -9.25 30.32
CA ARG A 127 -5.47 -9.87 29.38
C ARG A 127 -4.48 -10.76 30.12
N LEU A 128 -4.43 -12.04 29.77
CA LEU A 128 -3.44 -13.00 30.25
C LEU A 128 -2.25 -13.04 29.29
N HIS A 129 -1.05 -12.95 29.85
CA HIS A 129 0.23 -12.89 29.16
C HIS A 129 1.04 -14.14 29.54
N ILE A 130 1.48 -14.90 28.54
CA ILE A 130 2.30 -16.10 28.74
C ILE A 130 3.51 -16.01 27.82
N ASP A 131 4.70 -15.93 28.40
CA ASP A 131 5.97 -15.98 27.67
C ASP A 131 6.75 -17.23 28.06
N THR A 132 7.30 -17.94 27.08
CA THR A 132 8.00 -19.21 27.26
C THR A 132 9.29 -19.22 26.46
N ASP A 133 10.40 -19.62 27.10
CA ASP A 133 11.67 -19.82 26.41
C ASP A 133 11.65 -21.18 25.69
N MET A 134 11.85 -21.15 24.38
CA MET A 134 11.72 -22.33 23.52
C MET A 134 12.85 -23.35 23.72
N ILE A 135 13.93 -23.00 24.42
CA ILE A 135 14.91 -24.00 24.87
C ILE A 135 14.30 -25.01 25.86
N ALA A 136 13.25 -24.61 26.57
CA ALA A 136 12.60 -25.40 27.60
C ALA A 136 11.23 -25.90 27.15
N ILE A 137 10.50 -25.09 26.38
CA ILE A 137 9.09 -25.31 26.05
C ILE A 137 8.90 -25.00 24.57
N ASP A 138 8.91 -26.03 23.74
CA ASP A 138 8.61 -25.87 22.32
C ASP A 138 7.13 -25.48 22.05
N PRO A 139 6.76 -25.06 20.83
CA PRO A 139 5.39 -24.64 20.53
C PRO A 139 4.32 -25.71 20.82
N ASP A 140 4.59 -26.99 20.53
CA ASP A 140 3.64 -28.06 20.83
C ASP A 140 3.53 -28.34 22.34
N SER A 141 4.63 -28.19 23.08
CA SER A 141 4.65 -28.26 24.55
C SER A 141 4.00 -27.04 25.19
N CYS A 142 4.08 -25.86 24.58
CA CYS A 142 3.37 -24.66 25.04
C CYS A 142 1.85 -24.88 24.93
N ARG A 143 1.38 -25.54 23.87
CA ARG A 143 -0.02 -25.97 23.76
C ARG A 143 -0.41 -26.91 24.92
N ILE A 144 0.38 -27.95 25.20
CA ILE A 144 0.14 -28.87 26.33
C ILE A 144 0.13 -28.10 27.66
N LEU A 145 1.06 -27.17 27.83
CA LEU A 145 1.18 -26.33 29.02
C LEU A 145 -0.08 -25.49 29.25
N ILE A 146 -0.61 -24.84 28.22
CA ILE A 146 -1.81 -24.00 28.30
C ILE A 146 -3.07 -24.85 28.57
N GLU A 147 -3.17 -26.03 27.96
CA GLU A 147 -4.26 -26.99 28.24
C GLU A 147 -4.25 -27.45 29.70
N ASP A 148 -3.08 -27.83 30.22
CA ASP A 148 -2.92 -28.21 31.62
C ASP A 148 -3.18 -27.03 32.56
N PHE A 149 -2.78 -25.82 32.17
CA PHE A 149 -3.04 -24.62 32.97
C PHE A 149 -4.54 -24.34 33.09
N ALA A 150 -5.29 -24.42 31.99
CA ALA A 150 -6.74 -24.28 32.01
C ALA A 150 -7.41 -25.40 32.84
N MET A 151 -6.91 -26.63 32.74
CA MET A 151 -7.40 -27.76 33.52
C MET A 151 -7.19 -27.59 35.02
N PHE A 152 -6.01 -27.11 35.45
CA PHE A 152 -5.74 -26.82 36.86
C PHE A 152 -6.53 -25.62 37.35
N TYR A 153 -6.76 -24.62 36.49
CA TYR A 153 -7.63 -23.50 36.80
C TYR A 153 -9.08 -23.96 37.03
N GLU A 154 -9.56 -25.01 36.38
CA GLU A 154 -10.86 -25.64 36.68
C GLU A 154 -10.92 -26.37 38.04
N GLY A 155 -9.80 -26.44 38.78
CA GLY A 155 -9.72 -27.11 40.07
C GLY A 155 -9.40 -28.60 39.99
N MET A 156 -9.05 -29.13 38.81
CA MET A 156 -8.55 -30.49 38.69
C MET A 156 -7.15 -30.60 39.31
N THR A 157 -6.86 -31.71 39.98
CA THR A 157 -5.54 -31.94 40.58
C THR A 157 -4.62 -32.67 39.59
N PRO A 158 -3.34 -32.28 39.50
CA PRO A 158 -2.38 -33.01 38.66
C PRO A 158 -2.23 -34.43 39.20
N ASN A 159 -2.30 -35.43 38.31
CA ASN A 159 -1.76 -36.75 38.63
C ASN A 159 -0.23 -36.66 38.58
N ILE A 160 0.44 -36.82 39.72
CA ILE A 160 1.89 -36.63 39.87
C ILE A 160 2.65 -37.98 39.93
N GLU A 161 1.94 -39.09 40.13
CA GLU A 161 2.55 -40.43 40.23
C GLU A 161 2.98 -40.96 38.85
N ASP A 162 4.17 -41.60 38.79
CA ASP A 162 4.79 -42.18 37.58
C ASP A 162 4.95 -41.23 36.37
N LYS A 163 5.35 -39.96 36.61
CA LYS A 163 5.60 -39.00 35.52
C LYS A 163 6.92 -39.27 34.79
N LEU A 164 6.83 -39.60 33.50
CA LEU A 164 7.95 -39.53 32.56
C LEU A 164 8.36 -38.06 32.36
N THR A 165 9.63 -37.74 32.57
CA THR A 165 10.15 -36.38 32.42
C THR A 165 10.97 -36.21 31.14
N PHE A 166 11.17 -34.97 30.68
CA PHE A 166 11.91 -34.69 29.44
C PHE A 166 13.31 -35.30 29.44
N PHE A 167 14.12 -35.07 30.48
CA PHE A 167 15.47 -35.62 30.54
C PHE A 167 15.47 -37.13 30.66
N SER A 168 14.53 -37.72 31.40
CA SER A 168 14.42 -39.18 31.50
C SER A 168 14.01 -39.81 30.16
N TRP A 169 13.15 -39.15 29.38
CA TRP A 169 12.78 -39.55 28.03
C TRP A 169 13.96 -39.40 27.07
N HIS A 170 14.69 -38.28 27.12
CA HIS A 170 15.83 -38.01 26.25
C HIS A 170 16.94 -39.05 26.43
N GLU A 171 17.26 -39.41 27.68
CA GLU A 171 18.23 -40.47 27.96
C GLU A 171 17.76 -41.84 27.46
N LYS A 172 16.47 -42.18 27.63
CA LYS A 172 15.89 -43.40 27.06
C LYS A 172 15.98 -43.41 25.53
N ALA A 173 15.67 -42.30 24.87
CA ALA A 173 15.73 -42.16 23.41
C ALA A 173 17.16 -42.32 22.88
N LYS A 174 18.14 -41.75 23.59
CA LYS A 174 19.56 -41.82 23.26
C LYS A 174 20.12 -43.24 23.39
N LEU A 175 19.63 -44.02 24.35
CA LEU A 175 20.05 -45.39 24.63
C LEU A 175 19.29 -46.44 23.83
N ASP A 176 18.17 -46.09 23.19
CA ASP A 176 17.38 -47.01 22.38
C ASP A 176 18.18 -47.53 21.16
N PRO A 177 18.41 -48.85 21.05
CA PRO A 177 19.24 -49.41 19.97
C PRO A 177 18.67 -49.19 18.57
N GLU A 178 17.34 -49.23 18.42
CA GLU A 178 16.66 -49.11 17.13
C GLU A 178 16.73 -47.66 16.65
N LEU A 179 16.41 -46.68 17.51
CA LEU A 179 16.56 -45.26 17.20
C LEU A 179 18.01 -44.91 16.85
N LYS A 180 18.98 -45.50 17.54
CA LYS A 180 20.40 -45.29 17.24
C LYS A 180 20.79 -45.84 15.87
N LEU A 181 20.28 -47.02 15.50
CA LEU A 181 20.52 -47.62 14.19
C LEU A 181 19.88 -46.77 13.08
N GLN A 182 18.62 -46.38 13.25
CA GLN A 182 17.89 -45.54 12.30
C GLN A 182 18.55 -44.16 12.13
N ARG A 183 18.97 -43.51 13.22
CA ARG A 183 19.71 -42.24 13.16
C ARG A 183 21.02 -42.35 12.38
N LYS A 184 21.71 -43.49 12.45
CA LYS A 184 22.93 -43.74 11.65
C LYS A 184 22.61 -43.92 10.17
N ALA A 185 21.50 -44.58 9.84
CA ALA A 185 21.01 -44.69 8.47
C ALA A 185 20.65 -43.31 7.90
N ASP A 186 19.87 -42.52 8.64
CA ASP A 186 19.47 -41.16 8.27
C ASP A 186 20.68 -40.24 8.08
N LYS A 187 21.68 -40.33 8.97
CA LYS A 187 22.95 -39.60 8.80
C LYS A 187 23.65 -39.96 7.49
N THR A 188 23.67 -41.24 7.13
CA THR A 188 24.32 -41.71 5.90
C THR A 188 23.58 -41.20 4.67
N TRP A 189 22.25 -41.21 4.72
CA TRP A 189 21.40 -40.65 3.66
C TRP A 189 21.61 -39.14 3.51
N TRP A 190 21.54 -38.36 4.59
CA TRP A 190 21.77 -36.92 4.53
C TRP A 190 23.16 -36.57 3.99
N LYS A 191 24.19 -37.34 4.38
CA LYS A 191 25.54 -37.18 3.84
C LYS A 191 25.60 -37.36 2.32
N SER A 192 24.81 -38.27 1.74
CA SER A 192 24.75 -38.43 0.29
C SER A 192 23.90 -37.36 -0.41
N GLN A 193 23.11 -36.58 0.34
CA GLN A 193 22.28 -35.50 -0.20
C GLN A 193 22.95 -34.12 -0.14
N LEU A 194 24.03 -33.93 0.62
CA LEU A 194 24.62 -32.60 0.89
C LEU A 194 24.86 -31.76 -0.37
N GLU A 195 25.38 -32.36 -1.44
CA GLU A 195 25.64 -31.67 -2.72
C GLU A 195 24.36 -31.21 -3.43
N ASN A 196 23.23 -31.88 -3.17
CA ASN A 196 21.93 -31.59 -3.78
C ASN A 196 21.06 -30.67 -2.91
N ILE A 197 21.50 -30.29 -1.71
CA ILE A 197 20.75 -29.35 -0.86
C ILE A 197 20.80 -27.97 -1.52
N ALA A 198 19.63 -27.39 -1.76
CA ALA A 198 19.50 -26.09 -2.39
C ALA A 198 20.17 -24.97 -1.57
N PRO A 199 20.61 -23.88 -2.23
CA PRO A 199 21.15 -22.71 -1.54
C PRO A 199 20.08 -22.03 -0.66
N ALA A 200 20.52 -21.17 0.26
CA ALA A 200 19.60 -20.28 0.96
C ALA A 200 18.92 -19.33 -0.04
N PRO A 201 17.67 -18.93 0.18
CA PRO A 201 17.00 -17.95 -0.67
C PRO A 201 17.74 -16.61 -0.64
N SER A 202 17.74 -15.92 -1.79
CA SER A 202 18.33 -14.60 -2.07
C SER A 202 17.51 -13.49 -1.42
N LEU A 203 17.39 -13.53 -0.08
CA LEU A 203 16.62 -12.55 0.67
C LEU A 203 17.26 -11.15 0.58
N PRO A 204 16.46 -10.08 0.46
CA PRO A 204 16.95 -8.71 0.38
C PRO A 204 17.36 -8.21 1.76
N PHE A 205 18.42 -8.77 2.34
CA PHE A 205 18.88 -8.35 3.66
C PHE A 205 19.26 -6.86 3.67
N LEU A 206 18.87 -6.16 4.73
CA LEU A 206 19.34 -4.79 5.00
C LEU A 206 20.84 -4.81 5.34
N ASP A 207 21.59 -3.83 4.85
CA ASP A 207 23.02 -3.68 5.14
C ASP A 207 23.33 -2.25 5.62
N PRO A 208 23.81 -2.06 6.86
CA PRO A 208 24.04 -3.08 7.89
C PRO A 208 22.73 -3.56 8.55
N ILE A 209 22.69 -4.83 8.98
CA ILE A 209 21.65 -5.33 9.89
C ILE A 209 21.85 -4.65 11.24
N SER A 210 20.81 -3.98 11.75
CA SER A 210 20.87 -3.33 13.07
C SER A 210 21.16 -4.36 14.17
N SER A 211 21.94 -3.97 15.18
CA SER A 211 22.14 -4.79 16.38
C SER A 211 20.92 -4.81 17.29
N GLN A 212 19.98 -3.86 17.12
CA GLN A 212 18.73 -3.84 17.86
C GLN A 212 17.73 -4.77 17.18
N VAL A 213 17.28 -5.77 17.93
CA VAL A 213 16.30 -6.75 17.49
C VAL A 213 14.92 -6.09 17.46
N ASP A 214 14.24 -6.21 16.32
CA ASP A 214 12.88 -5.70 16.14
C ASP A 214 12.07 -6.69 15.31
N SER A 215 11.04 -7.29 15.91
CA SER A 215 10.17 -8.24 15.19
C SER A 215 8.79 -7.66 14.93
N GLN A 216 8.35 -7.79 13.68
CA GLN A 216 7.00 -7.43 13.26
C GLN A 216 6.19 -8.68 13.04
N HIS A 217 4.95 -8.61 13.52
CA HIS A 217 3.92 -9.62 13.35
C HIS A 217 2.97 -9.22 12.22
N TYR A 218 2.65 -10.17 11.34
CA TYR A 218 1.59 -10.07 10.32
C TYR A 218 0.65 -11.27 10.45
N SER A 219 -0.66 -11.04 10.44
CA SER A 219 -1.62 -12.13 10.59
C SER A 219 -2.87 -11.97 9.72
N TYR A 220 -3.43 -13.10 9.32
CA TYR A 220 -4.64 -13.19 8.52
C TYR A 220 -5.45 -14.44 8.93
N TRP A 221 -6.78 -14.30 9.02
CA TRP A 221 -7.68 -15.38 9.40
C TRP A 221 -8.50 -15.85 8.20
N LEU A 222 -8.38 -17.14 7.89
CA LEU A 222 -9.32 -17.87 7.05
C LEU A 222 -10.47 -18.35 7.93
N ASP A 223 -11.70 -18.01 7.54
CA ASP A 223 -12.89 -18.44 8.27
C ASP A 223 -13.13 -19.96 8.16
N SER A 224 -14.16 -20.45 8.86
CA SER A 224 -14.49 -21.88 8.87
C SER A 224 -14.89 -22.43 7.50
N GLU A 225 -15.50 -21.62 6.63
CA GLU A 225 -15.91 -22.05 5.29
C GLU A 225 -14.70 -22.11 4.35
N GLN A 226 -13.81 -21.12 4.43
CA GLN A 226 -12.53 -21.11 3.73
C GLN A 226 -11.64 -22.28 4.16
N ARG A 227 -11.58 -22.60 5.46
CA ARG A 227 -10.90 -23.79 5.97
C ARG A 227 -11.46 -25.08 5.36
N LYS A 228 -12.79 -25.26 5.39
CA LYS A 228 -13.45 -26.45 4.81
C LYS A 228 -13.15 -26.57 3.32
N ALA A 229 -13.18 -25.46 2.58
CA ALA A 229 -12.87 -25.42 1.16
C ALA A 229 -11.40 -25.80 0.91
N LEU A 230 -10.44 -25.23 1.64
CA LEU A 230 -9.02 -25.58 1.54
C LEU A 230 -8.78 -27.09 1.80
N ILE A 231 -9.37 -27.64 2.86
CA ILE A 231 -9.27 -29.07 3.19
C ILE A 231 -9.89 -29.94 2.08
N THR A 232 -11.02 -29.51 1.51
CA THR A 232 -11.69 -30.22 0.42
C THR A 232 -10.83 -30.23 -0.84
N ILE A 233 -10.23 -29.09 -1.20
CA ILE A 233 -9.33 -28.96 -2.34
C ILE A 233 -8.11 -29.86 -2.15
N ALA A 234 -7.45 -29.78 -0.99
CA ALA A 234 -6.30 -30.61 -0.67
C ALA A 234 -6.64 -32.12 -0.81
N ARG A 235 -7.80 -32.54 -0.27
CA ARG A 235 -8.30 -33.91 -0.39
C ARG A 235 -8.58 -34.33 -1.84
N GLN A 236 -9.20 -33.47 -2.64
CA GLN A 236 -9.51 -33.76 -4.06
C GLN A 236 -8.24 -33.99 -4.88
N HIS A 237 -7.16 -33.29 -4.53
CA HIS A 237 -5.86 -33.42 -5.18
C HIS A 237 -4.91 -34.40 -4.46
N ALA A 238 -5.38 -35.19 -3.47
CA ALA A 238 -4.56 -36.15 -2.74
C ALA A 238 -3.26 -35.55 -2.14
N ILE A 239 -3.36 -34.32 -1.62
CA ILE A 239 -2.29 -33.62 -0.89
C ILE A 239 -2.81 -33.22 0.49
N THR A 240 -1.92 -33.12 1.49
CA THR A 240 -2.29 -32.59 2.81
C THR A 240 -2.48 -31.07 2.77
N PRO A 241 -3.39 -30.48 3.56
CA PRO A 241 -3.51 -29.02 3.71
C PRO A 241 -2.18 -28.32 4.02
N ALA A 242 -1.37 -28.89 4.92
CA ALA A 242 -0.04 -28.36 5.23
C ALA A 242 0.87 -28.23 4.01
N ASN A 243 1.02 -29.31 3.22
CA ASN A 243 1.84 -29.29 2.00
C ASN A 243 1.27 -28.40 0.89
N LEU A 244 -0.06 -28.25 0.79
CA LEU A 244 -0.66 -27.31 -0.14
C LEU A 244 -0.25 -25.87 0.24
N MET A 245 -0.43 -25.48 1.50
CA MET A 245 -0.03 -24.16 2.00
C MET A 245 1.48 -23.92 1.86
N LEU A 246 2.32 -24.92 2.14
CA LEU A 246 3.76 -24.87 1.95
C LEU A 246 4.12 -24.64 0.46
N GLY A 247 3.42 -25.29 -0.47
CA GLY A 247 3.59 -25.06 -1.90
C GLY A 247 3.20 -23.65 -2.31
N LEU A 248 2.08 -23.12 -1.82
CA LEU A 248 1.68 -21.74 -2.10
C LEU A 248 2.69 -20.73 -1.53
N PHE A 249 3.16 -20.94 -0.30
CA PHE A 249 4.20 -20.12 0.33
C PHE A 249 5.51 -20.15 -0.46
N ALA A 250 6.01 -21.35 -0.79
CA ALA A 250 7.24 -21.51 -1.56
C ALA A 250 7.14 -20.85 -2.95
N ARG A 251 5.97 -20.92 -3.60
CA ARG A 251 5.73 -20.27 -4.89
C ARG A 251 5.80 -18.74 -4.79
N VAL A 252 5.31 -18.16 -3.70
CA VAL A 252 5.35 -16.71 -3.46
C VAL A 252 6.77 -16.28 -3.10
N LEU A 253 7.47 -17.03 -2.24
CA LEU A 253 8.85 -16.75 -1.85
C LEU A 253 9.82 -16.80 -3.05
N GLY A 254 9.74 -17.83 -3.89
CA GLY A 254 10.56 -17.94 -5.09
C GLY A 254 10.33 -16.77 -6.05
N LYS A 255 9.09 -16.29 -6.15
CA LYS A 255 8.77 -15.11 -6.97
C LYS A 255 9.32 -13.81 -6.38
N ALA A 256 9.22 -13.63 -5.06
CA ALA A 256 9.67 -12.43 -4.38
C ALA A 256 11.20 -12.28 -4.33
N THR A 257 11.91 -13.41 -4.39
CA THR A 257 13.38 -13.48 -4.43
C THR A 257 13.94 -13.58 -5.85
N GLY A 258 13.13 -14.08 -6.79
CA GLY A 258 13.59 -14.46 -8.13
C GLY A 258 14.23 -15.85 -8.19
N ASP A 259 14.27 -16.59 -7.07
CA ASP A 259 14.89 -17.90 -7.01
C ASP A 259 13.93 -19.01 -7.46
N GLU A 260 14.44 -19.94 -8.26
CA GLU A 260 13.72 -21.16 -8.67
C GLU A 260 14.24 -22.43 -7.95
N PHE A 261 15.34 -22.29 -7.20
CA PHE A 261 15.96 -23.38 -6.45
C PHE A 261 16.57 -22.86 -5.15
N PHE A 262 15.91 -23.15 -4.02
CA PHE A 262 16.29 -22.64 -2.70
C PHE A 262 15.80 -23.57 -1.59
N ARG A 263 16.30 -23.41 -0.36
CA ARG A 263 15.89 -24.21 0.81
C ARG A 263 14.99 -23.47 1.79
N ILE A 264 14.07 -24.21 2.41
CA ILE A 264 13.21 -23.76 3.52
C ILE A 264 13.43 -24.71 4.70
N ASN A 265 13.47 -24.18 5.92
CA ASN A 265 13.42 -24.99 7.13
C ASN A 265 11.97 -25.30 7.49
N VAL A 266 11.65 -26.57 7.71
CA VAL A 266 10.30 -26.99 8.13
C VAL A 266 10.40 -27.68 9.49
N PRO A 267 9.94 -27.04 10.59
CA PRO A 267 9.95 -27.64 11.91
C PRO A 267 9.06 -28.89 12.00
N THR A 268 9.47 -29.82 12.84
CA THR A 268 8.80 -31.08 13.12
C THR A 268 8.81 -31.32 14.62
N PHE A 269 7.67 -31.73 15.16
CA PHE A 269 7.47 -31.92 16.60
C PHE A 269 7.25 -33.40 16.97
N TRP A 270 7.73 -34.32 16.13
CA TRP A 270 7.49 -35.75 16.34
C TRP A 270 8.30 -36.28 17.53
N ARG A 271 7.60 -36.96 18.45
CA ARG A 271 8.18 -37.54 19.65
C ARG A 271 8.16 -39.06 19.55
N PRO A 272 9.33 -39.74 19.47
CA PRO A 272 9.39 -41.20 19.53
C PRO A 272 8.60 -41.78 20.73
N PRO A 273 7.58 -42.63 20.52
CA PRO A 273 6.74 -43.17 21.58
C PRO A 273 7.43 -44.35 22.31
N ILE A 274 8.61 -44.09 22.87
CA ILE A 274 9.47 -45.09 23.52
C ILE A 274 9.05 -45.41 24.95
N ALA A 275 8.14 -44.62 25.53
CA ALA A 275 7.60 -44.82 26.86
C ALA A 275 6.20 -44.21 26.99
N THR A 276 5.37 -44.80 27.84
CA THR A 276 4.02 -44.32 28.14
C THR A 276 4.05 -42.88 28.67
N GLY A 277 3.20 -42.00 28.12
CA GLY A 277 3.08 -40.61 28.54
C GLY A 277 4.01 -39.63 27.82
N THR A 278 4.76 -40.06 26.79
CA THR A 278 5.65 -39.21 25.99
C THR A 278 4.94 -38.00 25.38
N GLU A 279 3.70 -38.20 24.95
CA GLU A 279 2.83 -37.20 24.33
C GLU A 279 2.42 -36.06 25.29
N ASN A 280 2.57 -36.25 26.60
CA ASN A 280 2.17 -35.28 27.64
C ASN A 280 3.36 -34.60 28.33
N ILE A 281 4.58 -34.82 27.83
CA ILE A 281 5.79 -34.19 28.39
C ILE A 281 5.88 -32.75 27.88
N VAL A 282 6.29 -31.81 28.73
CA VAL A 282 6.71 -30.47 28.30
C VAL A 282 8.22 -30.46 28.19
N GLY A 283 8.75 -30.01 27.05
CA GLY A 283 10.18 -29.98 26.74
C GLY A 283 10.48 -29.37 25.36
N ASP A 284 11.75 -29.36 24.96
CA ASP A 284 12.15 -29.03 23.57
C ASP A 284 12.31 -30.33 22.75
N PHE A 285 11.28 -30.65 21.98
CA PHE A 285 11.26 -31.74 21.01
C PHE A 285 11.37 -31.22 19.58
N VAL A 286 11.66 -29.93 19.38
CA VAL A 286 11.74 -29.38 18.02
C VAL A 286 12.92 -30.02 17.31
N ASN A 287 12.61 -30.59 16.15
CA ASN A 287 13.57 -30.80 15.09
C ASN A 287 13.10 -30.03 13.86
N PHE A 288 13.92 -29.98 12.81
CA PHE A 288 13.48 -29.48 11.52
C PHE A 288 14.13 -30.29 10.39
N VAL A 289 13.47 -30.27 9.24
CA VAL A 289 14.05 -30.79 8.00
C VAL A 289 14.42 -29.64 7.08
N VAL A 290 15.56 -29.77 6.39
CA VAL A 290 15.97 -28.82 5.36
C VAL A 290 15.33 -29.25 4.04
N LEU A 291 14.31 -28.53 3.60
CA LEU A 291 13.55 -28.85 2.41
C LEU A 291 14.06 -28.06 1.21
N SER A 292 14.53 -28.76 0.17
CA SER A 292 14.89 -28.13 -1.10
C SER A 292 13.66 -27.94 -1.99
N VAL A 293 13.41 -26.69 -2.36
CA VAL A 293 12.39 -26.26 -3.32
C VAL A 293 13.02 -26.24 -4.70
N ASN A 294 12.36 -26.83 -5.70
CA ASN A 294 12.80 -26.80 -7.09
C ASN A 294 11.60 -26.55 -8.01
N MET A 295 11.63 -25.41 -8.71
CA MET A 295 10.53 -24.93 -9.55
C MET A 295 10.72 -25.24 -11.04
N HIS A 296 11.90 -25.72 -11.46
CA HIS A 296 12.23 -25.92 -12.88
C HIS A 296 11.48 -27.05 -13.58
N ARG A 297 11.06 -28.08 -12.83
CA ARG A 297 10.47 -29.31 -13.40
C ARG A 297 8.94 -29.29 -13.50
N PRO A 298 8.21 -28.83 -12.48
CA PRO A 298 6.75 -28.85 -12.51
C PRO A 298 6.19 -27.85 -13.52
N LYS A 299 5.19 -28.27 -14.30
CA LYS A 299 4.54 -27.39 -15.28
C LYS A 299 3.40 -26.60 -14.67
N THR A 300 2.69 -27.18 -13.70
CA THR A 300 1.54 -26.56 -13.04
C THR A 300 1.80 -26.30 -11.55
N LEU A 301 0.99 -25.42 -10.95
CA LEU A 301 1.04 -25.17 -9.50
C LEU A 301 0.78 -26.44 -8.69
N MET A 302 -0.15 -27.29 -9.11
CA MET A 302 -0.43 -28.55 -8.42
C MET A 302 0.71 -29.56 -8.56
N GLU A 303 1.31 -29.68 -9.75
CA GLU A 303 2.49 -30.52 -9.93
C GLU A 303 3.64 -30.06 -9.02
N PHE A 304 3.80 -28.75 -8.84
CA PHE A 304 4.80 -28.17 -7.94
C PHE A 304 4.50 -28.54 -6.49
N CYS A 305 3.27 -28.34 -6.03
CA CYS A 305 2.86 -28.72 -4.67
C CYS A 305 3.07 -30.23 -4.42
N HIS A 306 2.78 -31.10 -5.39
CA HIS A 306 3.03 -32.54 -5.27
C HIS A 306 4.51 -32.89 -5.23
N ALA A 307 5.34 -32.28 -6.10
CA ALA A 307 6.78 -32.51 -6.08
C ALA A 307 7.38 -32.09 -4.74
N LEU A 308 6.96 -30.93 -4.22
CA LEU A 308 7.38 -30.42 -2.92
C LEU A 308 6.92 -31.34 -1.77
N ALA A 309 5.67 -31.83 -1.81
CA ALA A 309 5.15 -32.79 -0.85
C ALA A 309 5.93 -34.12 -0.86
N GLY A 310 6.34 -34.59 -2.04
CA GLY A 310 7.19 -35.78 -2.19
C GLY A 310 8.58 -35.59 -1.58
N ASN A 311 9.21 -34.43 -1.82
CA ASN A 311 10.48 -34.07 -1.20
C ASN A 311 10.34 -33.97 0.33
N MET A 312 9.26 -33.36 0.81
CA MET A 312 8.94 -33.25 2.23
C MET A 312 8.79 -34.64 2.87
N ALA A 313 8.05 -35.56 2.24
CA ALA A 313 7.89 -36.92 2.73
C ALA A 313 9.23 -37.67 2.82
N SER A 314 10.10 -37.51 1.81
CA SER A 314 11.45 -38.09 1.84
C SER A 314 12.30 -37.50 2.97
N ALA A 315 12.26 -36.19 3.18
CA ALA A 315 13.00 -35.51 4.24
C ALA A 315 12.49 -35.91 5.65
N LEU A 316 11.16 -35.98 5.85
CA LEU A 316 10.54 -36.46 7.08
C LEU A 316 10.91 -37.91 7.40
N GLY A 317 11.02 -38.76 6.37
CA GLY A 317 11.47 -40.15 6.49
C GLY A 317 12.85 -40.28 7.14
N HIS A 318 13.69 -39.25 7.03
CA HIS A 318 15.05 -39.18 7.55
C HIS A 318 15.24 -38.12 8.64
N SER A 319 14.15 -37.77 9.35
CA SER A 319 14.16 -36.75 10.41
C SER A 319 14.79 -37.21 11.73
N ARG A 320 15.30 -38.45 11.85
CA ARG A 320 15.97 -38.89 13.10
C ARG A 320 17.41 -38.38 13.21
N TYR A 321 17.95 -37.85 12.12
CA TYR A 321 19.17 -37.07 12.15
C TYR A 321 18.82 -35.58 12.17
N ASP A 322 19.12 -34.91 13.29
CA ASP A 322 18.61 -33.56 13.57
C ASP A 322 19.04 -32.55 12.48
N GLY A 323 18.12 -31.66 12.10
CA GLY A 323 18.36 -30.62 11.10
C GLY A 323 19.55 -29.72 11.42
N VAL A 324 19.80 -29.44 12.71
CA VAL A 324 20.99 -28.72 13.17
C VAL A 324 22.28 -29.44 12.75
N ASN A 325 22.31 -30.77 12.86
CA ASN A 325 23.46 -31.56 12.44
C ASN A 325 23.59 -31.59 10.92
N VAL A 326 22.48 -31.63 10.17
CA VAL A 326 22.48 -31.51 8.71
C VAL A 326 23.05 -30.16 8.27
N MET A 327 22.64 -29.05 8.88
CA MET A 327 23.17 -27.71 8.59
C MET A 327 24.65 -27.57 8.96
N ARG A 328 25.11 -28.23 10.03
CA ARG A 328 26.52 -28.32 10.39
C ARG A 328 27.31 -29.09 9.34
N ASP A 329 26.84 -30.27 8.94
CA ASP A 329 27.48 -31.08 7.91
C ASP A 329 27.51 -30.34 6.55
N LEU A 330 26.46 -29.57 6.22
CA LEU A 330 26.40 -28.72 5.04
C LEU A 330 27.41 -27.56 5.09
N SER A 331 27.56 -26.90 6.24
CA SER A 331 28.57 -25.85 6.44
C SER A 331 29.99 -26.40 6.30
N LEU A 332 30.24 -27.60 6.84
CA LEU A 332 31.53 -28.29 6.67
C LEU A 332 31.79 -28.67 5.21
N HIS A 333 30.76 -29.11 4.49
CA HIS A 333 30.88 -29.49 3.08
C HIS A 333 31.25 -28.31 2.18
N HIS A 334 30.62 -27.15 2.38
CA HIS A 334 30.89 -25.93 1.59
C HIS A 334 32.09 -25.11 2.09
N GLY A 335 32.66 -25.43 3.25
CA GLY A 335 33.81 -24.72 3.81
C GLY A 335 33.51 -23.34 4.40
N HIS A 336 32.23 -22.97 4.52
CA HIS A 336 31.78 -21.73 5.16
C HIS A 336 30.39 -21.92 5.79
N ALA A 337 30.02 -21.03 6.71
CA ALA A 337 28.73 -21.09 7.39
C ALA A 337 27.56 -21.02 6.40
N GLN A 338 26.55 -21.86 6.62
CA GLN A 338 25.35 -21.97 5.81
C GLN A 338 24.13 -21.55 6.64
N LEU A 339 23.21 -20.77 6.05
CA LEU A 339 22.00 -20.29 6.71
C LEU A 339 20.74 -20.88 6.08
N ALA A 340 19.68 -21.01 6.86
CA ALA A 340 18.34 -21.31 6.35
C ALA A 340 17.35 -20.38 7.07
N PRO A 341 17.31 -19.10 6.67
CA PRO A 341 16.66 -18.03 7.43
C PRO A 341 15.13 -17.99 7.26
N ILE A 342 14.58 -18.83 6.39
CA ILE A 342 13.13 -18.94 6.18
C ILE A 342 12.62 -20.23 6.80
N VAL A 343 11.65 -20.09 7.69
CA VAL A 343 10.97 -21.17 8.37
C VAL A 343 9.51 -21.22 7.91
N PHE A 344 8.99 -22.42 7.69
CA PHE A 344 7.56 -22.66 7.48
C PHE A 344 7.06 -23.63 8.54
N THR A 345 6.23 -23.15 9.45
CA THR A 345 5.71 -23.92 10.59
C THR A 345 4.23 -24.22 10.37
N SER A 346 3.85 -25.50 10.39
CA SER A 346 2.45 -25.89 10.16
C SER A 346 1.86 -26.67 11.32
N ALA A 347 0.72 -26.19 11.81
CA ALA A 347 -0.16 -26.84 12.77
C ALA A 347 -1.63 -26.85 12.26
N ILE A 348 -1.83 -26.95 10.94
CA ILE A 348 -3.17 -27.08 10.34
C ILE A 348 -3.76 -28.47 10.62
N ASP A 349 -2.95 -29.52 10.50
CA ASP A 349 -3.37 -30.92 10.54
C ASP A 349 -3.25 -31.54 11.95
N LEU A 350 -3.47 -30.72 13.00
CA LEU A 350 -3.40 -31.19 14.39
C LEU A 350 -4.46 -32.29 14.64
N PRO A 351 -4.11 -33.40 15.32
CA PRO A 351 -5.08 -34.44 15.67
C PRO A 351 -6.26 -33.94 16.52
N SER A 352 -6.04 -32.89 17.32
CA SER A 352 -7.06 -32.21 18.13
C SER A 352 -8.03 -31.34 17.31
N GLY A 353 -7.76 -31.12 16.03
CA GLY A 353 -8.51 -30.21 15.17
C GLY A 353 -7.99 -28.77 15.26
N ASP A 354 -8.16 -28.13 16.42
CA ASP A 354 -7.71 -26.76 16.67
C ASP A 354 -6.52 -26.73 17.66
N LEU A 355 -5.79 -25.61 17.64
CA LEU A 355 -4.63 -25.35 18.49
C LEU A 355 -5.00 -25.42 19.97
N PHE A 356 -6.10 -24.79 20.36
CA PHE A 356 -6.60 -24.78 21.73
C PHE A 356 -7.98 -25.39 21.81
N SER A 357 -8.22 -26.14 22.89
CA SER A 357 -9.49 -26.79 23.14
C SER A 357 -10.56 -25.78 23.60
N PRO A 358 -11.86 -26.15 23.53
CA PRO A 358 -12.93 -25.34 24.10
C PRO A 358 -12.75 -25.04 25.59
N ARG A 359 -11.97 -25.86 26.32
CA ARG A 359 -11.63 -25.59 27.73
C ARG A 359 -10.79 -24.32 27.86
N VAL A 360 -9.72 -24.20 27.08
CA VAL A 360 -8.84 -23.01 27.11
C VAL A 360 -9.65 -21.76 26.80
N HIS A 361 -10.50 -21.80 25.76
CA HIS A 361 -11.36 -20.67 25.41
C HIS A 361 -12.35 -20.30 26.51
N LYS A 362 -12.90 -21.28 27.21
CA LYS A 362 -13.82 -21.03 28.33
C LYS A 362 -13.12 -20.37 29.50
N GLN A 363 -11.88 -20.77 29.81
CA GLN A 363 -11.17 -20.30 31.00
C GLN A 363 -10.38 -19.01 30.77
N PHE A 364 -9.68 -18.92 29.64
CA PHE A 364 -8.77 -17.83 29.32
C PHE A 364 -9.29 -16.89 28.22
N GLY A 365 -10.37 -17.27 27.53
CA GLY A 365 -10.94 -16.50 26.44
C GLY A 365 -10.22 -16.72 25.10
N LYS A 366 -10.33 -15.75 24.18
CA LYS A 366 -9.76 -15.89 22.84
C LYS A 366 -8.29 -15.49 22.84
N MET A 367 -7.48 -16.20 22.05
CA MET A 367 -6.10 -15.77 21.80
C MET A 367 -6.15 -14.47 21.01
N ASN A 368 -5.64 -13.39 21.60
CA ASN A 368 -5.63 -12.06 21.02
C ASN A 368 -4.40 -11.84 20.14
N TRP A 369 -3.24 -12.34 20.58
CA TRP A 369 -1.96 -12.05 19.93
C TRP A 369 -0.92 -13.12 20.21
N THR A 370 0.03 -13.33 19.29
CA THR A 370 1.16 -14.26 19.46
C THR A 370 2.37 -13.80 18.66
N ILE A 371 3.57 -14.07 19.17
CA ILE A 371 4.81 -13.95 18.41
C ILE A 371 5.77 -15.05 18.83
N SER A 372 6.51 -15.54 17.85
CA SER A 372 7.68 -16.37 18.05
C SER A 372 8.92 -15.68 17.50
N GLN A 373 10.04 -15.88 18.19
CA GLN A 373 11.34 -15.46 17.67
C GLN A 373 12.27 -16.65 17.67
N GLY A 374 13.08 -16.77 16.62
CA GLY A 374 14.11 -17.79 16.50
C GLY A 374 15.45 -17.15 16.17
N SER A 375 16.52 -17.61 16.83
CA SER A 375 17.88 -17.28 16.39
C SER A 375 18.09 -17.78 14.95
N GLN A 376 18.76 -16.97 14.13
CA GLN A 376 19.05 -17.26 12.71
C GLN A 376 17.82 -17.39 11.79
N VAL A 377 16.64 -16.97 12.25
CA VAL A 377 15.41 -16.92 11.46
C VAL A 377 15.11 -15.47 11.11
N ALA A 378 14.95 -15.17 9.82
CA ALA A 378 14.55 -13.85 9.33
C ALA A 378 13.02 -13.74 9.15
N LEU A 379 12.38 -14.85 8.77
CA LEU A 379 10.93 -14.98 8.61
C LEU A 379 10.49 -16.38 9.05
N ASP A 380 9.52 -16.46 9.95
CA ASP A 380 8.76 -17.67 10.25
C ASP A 380 7.33 -17.53 9.74
N SER A 381 6.95 -18.35 8.78
CA SER A 381 5.58 -18.43 8.23
C SER A 381 4.83 -19.57 8.90
N GLN A 382 3.93 -19.22 9.80
CA GLN A 382 3.13 -20.16 10.57
C GLN A 382 1.72 -20.27 10.00
N VAL A 383 1.21 -21.50 9.91
CA VAL A 383 -0.19 -21.76 9.52
C VAL A 383 -0.83 -22.72 10.51
N VAL A 384 -1.89 -22.28 11.17
CA VAL A 384 -2.42 -22.95 12.37
C VAL A 384 -3.95 -23.04 12.33
N SER A 385 -4.51 -24.21 12.62
CA SER A 385 -5.95 -24.34 12.83
C SER A 385 -6.33 -23.78 14.21
N ILE A 386 -7.21 -22.77 14.26
CA ILE A 386 -7.64 -22.13 15.51
C ILE A 386 -9.05 -21.54 15.35
N ASP A 387 -9.86 -21.59 16.41
CA ASP A 387 -11.23 -21.03 16.45
C ASP A 387 -12.12 -21.49 15.27
N GLY A 388 -11.98 -22.75 14.85
CA GLY A 388 -12.70 -23.30 13.70
C GLY A 388 -12.19 -22.84 12.32
N GLY A 389 -11.28 -21.86 12.26
CA GLY A 389 -10.64 -21.36 11.04
C GLY A 389 -9.18 -21.78 10.88
N ILE A 390 -8.44 -21.06 10.05
CA ILE A 390 -6.97 -21.17 9.93
C ILE A 390 -6.36 -19.77 10.07
N MET A 391 -5.42 -19.60 11.00
CA MET A 391 -4.61 -18.40 11.12
C MET A 391 -3.32 -18.57 10.32
N ILE A 392 -3.05 -17.64 9.42
CA ILE A 392 -1.74 -17.44 8.78
C ILE A 392 -1.03 -16.35 9.58
N ASN A 393 0.11 -16.68 10.17
CA ASN A 393 0.89 -15.78 11.02
C ASN A 393 2.34 -15.71 10.53
N TRP A 394 2.88 -14.51 10.33
CA TRP A 394 4.28 -14.28 9.98
C TRP A 394 4.98 -13.45 11.05
N ASP A 395 6.08 -13.98 11.55
CA ASP A 395 6.99 -13.27 12.43
C ASP A 395 8.26 -12.91 11.64
N VAL A 396 8.53 -11.61 11.50
CA VAL A 396 9.58 -11.06 10.60
C VAL A 396 10.57 -10.20 11.37
N ARG A 397 11.87 -10.46 11.20
CA ARG A 397 12.97 -9.61 11.69
C ARG A 397 13.05 -8.33 10.85
N GLN A 398 12.55 -7.21 11.37
CA GLN A 398 12.49 -5.92 10.68
C GLN A 398 13.86 -5.27 10.53
N GLU A 399 14.81 -5.59 11.41
CA GLU A 399 16.18 -5.16 11.26
C GLU A 399 16.92 -5.91 10.14
N ALA A 400 16.38 -7.04 9.69
CA ALA A 400 16.99 -7.90 8.69
C ALA A 400 16.34 -7.78 7.31
N LEU A 401 15.02 -7.63 7.22
CA LEU A 401 14.27 -7.61 5.97
C LEU A 401 13.51 -6.28 5.77
N PRO A 402 13.49 -5.70 4.56
CA PRO A 402 12.71 -4.51 4.25
C PRO A 402 11.22 -4.73 4.55
N ARG A 403 10.63 -3.84 5.35
CA ARG A 403 9.23 -3.89 5.75
C ARG A 403 8.27 -3.99 4.57
N ASP A 404 8.48 -3.16 3.55
CA ASP A 404 7.61 -3.11 2.37
C ASP A 404 7.69 -4.41 1.56
N TRP A 405 8.88 -5.02 1.46
CA TRP A 405 9.06 -6.32 0.79
C TRP A 405 8.35 -7.44 1.56
N ALA A 406 8.51 -7.50 2.88
CA ALA A 406 7.87 -8.51 3.72
C ALA A 406 6.34 -8.38 3.73
N SER A 407 5.80 -7.16 3.85
CA SER A 407 4.36 -6.89 3.79
C SER A 407 3.78 -7.31 2.45
N ALA A 408 4.41 -6.89 1.33
CA ALA A 408 3.95 -7.27 0.00
C ALA A 408 3.98 -8.79 -0.19
N MET A 409 5.02 -9.48 0.29
CA MET A 409 5.11 -10.94 0.18
C MET A 409 4.03 -11.64 1.01
N PHE A 410 3.73 -11.16 2.22
CA PHE A 410 2.65 -11.68 3.06
C PHE A 410 1.28 -11.53 2.37
N GLU A 411 1.00 -10.33 1.85
CA GLU A 411 -0.22 -10.02 1.11
C GLU A 411 -0.38 -10.92 -0.12
N HIS A 412 0.69 -11.16 -0.87
CA HIS A 412 0.67 -12.10 -2.00
C HIS A 412 0.37 -13.54 -1.57
N PHE A 413 0.91 -14.00 -0.44
CA PHE A 413 0.65 -15.34 0.08
C PHE A 413 -0.82 -15.51 0.49
N VAL A 414 -1.38 -14.52 1.19
CA VAL A 414 -2.80 -14.50 1.56
C VAL A 414 -3.67 -14.47 0.31
N ALA A 415 -3.39 -13.58 -0.64
CA ALA A 415 -4.17 -13.44 -1.86
C ALA A 415 -4.15 -14.72 -2.72
N LEU A 416 -2.97 -15.33 -2.90
CA LEU A 416 -2.86 -16.60 -3.62
C LEU A 416 -3.66 -17.71 -2.94
N THR A 417 -3.60 -17.79 -1.61
CA THR A 417 -4.36 -18.76 -0.83
C THR A 417 -5.87 -18.58 -1.01
N GLN A 418 -6.37 -17.35 -0.87
CA GLN A 418 -7.79 -17.04 -1.10
C GLN A 418 -8.23 -17.36 -2.53
N ASN A 419 -7.41 -17.00 -3.52
CA ASN A 419 -7.71 -17.26 -4.93
C ASN A 419 -7.77 -18.76 -5.23
N VAL A 420 -6.88 -19.57 -4.67
CA VAL A 420 -6.94 -21.04 -4.80
C VAL A 420 -8.21 -21.60 -4.14
N ILE A 421 -8.61 -21.05 -2.98
CA ILE A 421 -9.84 -21.44 -2.29
C ILE A 421 -11.09 -21.11 -3.13
N SER A 422 -11.17 -19.90 -3.67
CA SER A 422 -12.33 -19.44 -4.45
C SER A 422 -12.35 -19.96 -5.89
N ASN A 423 -11.18 -20.23 -6.47
CA ASN A 423 -11.02 -20.75 -7.82
C ASN A 423 -9.96 -21.87 -7.89
N PRO A 424 -10.33 -23.11 -7.53
CA PRO A 424 -9.40 -24.24 -7.52
C PRO A 424 -8.77 -24.56 -8.89
N SER A 425 -9.34 -24.07 -10.01
CA SER A 425 -8.76 -24.27 -11.34
C SER A 425 -7.37 -23.65 -11.50
N LEU A 426 -7.00 -22.67 -10.66
CA LEU A 426 -5.67 -22.08 -10.60
C LEU A 426 -4.56 -23.10 -10.29
N LEU A 427 -4.89 -24.21 -9.61
CA LEU A 427 -3.95 -25.28 -9.35
C LEU A 427 -3.47 -25.97 -10.64
N SER A 428 -4.29 -25.95 -11.69
CA SER A 428 -3.98 -26.55 -13.00
C SER A 428 -3.27 -25.59 -13.98
N VAL A 429 -3.10 -24.33 -13.60
CA VAL A 429 -2.48 -23.29 -14.43
C VAL A 429 -0.96 -23.44 -14.44
N SER A 430 -0.29 -22.98 -15.51
CA SER A 430 1.17 -23.05 -15.62
C SER A 430 1.83 -22.22 -14.52
N LEU A 431 2.90 -22.75 -13.91
CA LEU A 431 3.61 -22.12 -12.80
C LEU A 431 4.07 -20.68 -13.13
N ASP A 432 4.46 -20.43 -14.39
CA ASP A 432 4.90 -19.12 -14.90
C ASP A 432 3.74 -18.15 -15.11
N SER A 433 2.57 -18.69 -15.45
CA SER A 433 1.33 -17.93 -15.67
C SER A 433 0.56 -17.64 -14.39
N VAL A 434 1.00 -18.18 -13.24
CA VAL A 434 0.63 -17.68 -11.91
C VAL A 434 1.35 -16.34 -11.69
N GLN A 435 1.12 -15.37 -12.57
CA GLN A 435 1.44 -13.97 -12.34
C GLN A 435 0.30 -13.41 -11.52
N THR A 436 0.54 -13.17 -10.24
CA THR A 436 -0.23 -12.15 -9.53
C THR A 436 0.07 -10.80 -10.18
N LYS A 437 -0.61 -10.48 -11.29
CA LYS A 437 -1.25 -9.17 -11.30
C LYS A 437 -2.16 -9.23 -10.08
N LEU A 438 -1.84 -8.43 -9.06
CA LEU A 438 -2.64 -8.29 -7.84
C LEU A 438 -3.99 -7.71 -8.24
N VAL A 439 -4.82 -8.57 -8.79
CA VAL A 439 -6.23 -8.38 -8.94
C VAL A 439 -6.82 -9.60 -8.25
N CYS A 440 -7.09 -9.47 -6.96
CA CYS A 440 -8.13 -10.28 -6.34
C CYS A 440 -9.44 -9.98 -7.10
N GLN A 441 -9.71 -10.71 -8.18
CA GLN A 441 -11.01 -10.75 -8.84
C GLN A 441 -11.94 -11.62 -7.99
N THR A 442 -13.17 -11.28 -7.57
CA THR A 442 -13.94 -10.04 -7.37
C THR A 442 -15.12 -10.40 -6.47
N GLY A 443 -15.70 -9.42 -5.78
CA GLY A 443 -17.11 -9.45 -5.35
C GLY A 443 -17.93 -8.25 -5.86
N LEU A 444 -17.30 -7.09 -6.07
CA LEU A 444 -17.96 -5.85 -6.48
C LEU A 444 -17.42 -5.38 -7.82
N THR A 445 -18.26 -5.44 -8.86
CA THR A 445 -17.97 -4.90 -10.20
C THR A 445 -19.05 -3.92 -10.61
N SER A 446 -18.67 -2.83 -11.28
CA SER A 446 -19.63 -1.91 -11.90
C SER A 446 -19.17 -1.52 -13.31
N LYS A 447 -20.12 -1.13 -14.16
CA LYS A 447 -19.79 -0.60 -15.49
C LYS A 447 -19.24 0.81 -15.36
N LEU A 448 -18.31 1.18 -16.24
CA LEU A 448 -17.90 2.58 -16.39
C LEU A 448 -19.11 3.42 -16.81
N ASN A 449 -19.35 4.52 -16.10
CA ASN A 449 -20.33 5.53 -16.50
C ASN A 449 -19.83 6.32 -17.73
N PRO A 450 -20.70 7.09 -18.42
CA PRO A 450 -20.31 7.82 -19.62
C PRO A 450 -19.09 8.74 -19.43
N MET A 451 -18.99 9.40 -18.28
CA MET A 451 -17.86 10.28 -17.95
C MET A 451 -16.55 9.50 -17.84
N GLN A 452 -16.55 8.38 -17.12
CA GLN A 452 -15.38 7.52 -16.99
C GLN A 452 -14.94 6.94 -18.34
N GLN A 453 -15.88 6.60 -19.22
CA GLN A 453 -15.56 6.18 -20.59
C GLN A 453 -14.88 7.30 -21.39
N ALA A 454 -15.38 8.54 -21.28
CA ALA A 454 -14.77 9.70 -21.92
C ALA A 454 -13.34 9.95 -21.38
N TYR A 455 -13.12 9.87 -20.08
CA TYR A 455 -11.78 9.97 -19.48
C TYR A 455 -10.83 8.86 -19.94
N LEU A 456 -11.32 7.63 -20.07
CA LEU A 456 -10.51 6.52 -20.58
C LEU A 456 -10.08 6.76 -22.04
N LEU A 457 -10.99 7.25 -22.88
CA LEU A 457 -10.71 7.60 -24.26
C LEU A 457 -9.74 8.79 -24.37
N GLY A 458 -9.87 9.77 -23.48
CA GLY A 458 -9.00 10.95 -23.41
C GLY A 458 -7.51 10.66 -23.14
N ARG A 459 -7.20 9.49 -22.56
CA ARG A 459 -5.82 9.01 -22.39
C ARG A 459 -5.13 8.68 -23.71
N THR A 460 -5.89 8.43 -24.77
CA THR A 460 -5.36 8.14 -26.09
C THR A 460 -4.99 9.43 -26.83
N THR A 461 -4.09 9.33 -27.81
CA THR A 461 -3.75 10.46 -28.70
C THR A 461 -4.70 10.58 -29.90
N GLN A 462 -5.80 9.82 -29.91
CA GLN A 462 -6.77 9.81 -31.01
C GLN A 462 -7.80 10.93 -30.88
N MET A 463 -8.01 11.44 -29.66
CA MET A 463 -8.92 12.55 -29.41
C MET A 463 -8.16 13.88 -29.37
N PRO A 464 -8.78 14.98 -29.85
CA PRO A 464 -8.27 16.32 -29.62
C PRO A 464 -8.05 16.61 -28.14
N LEU A 465 -6.96 17.31 -27.81
CA LEU A 465 -6.50 17.55 -26.46
C LEU A 465 -6.41 16.26 -25.61
N GLY A 466 -6.04 15.16 -26.26
CA GLY A 466 -5.85 13.84 -25.66
C GLY A 466 -4.44 13.62 -25.13
N GLY A 467 -4.06 12.36 -24.95
CA GLY A 467 -2.75 11.97 -24.43
C GLY A 467 -2.53 12.36 -22.96
N VAL A 468 -3.61 12.60 -22.23
CA VAL A 468 -3.61 12.98 -20.81
C VAL A 468 -4.66 12.20 -20.04
N ALA A 469 -4.44 12.00 -18.74
CA ALA A 469 -5.45 11.43 -17.86
C ALA A 469 -6.13 12.53 -17.04
N MET A 470 -7.40 12.32 -16.67
CA MET A 470 -8.06 13.22 -15.73
C MET A 470 -7.53 12.97 -14.32
N GLN A 471 -6.51 13.72 -13.92
CA GLN A 471 -5.80 13.53 -12.66
C GLN A 471 -5.71 14.83 -11.87
N GLU A 472 -6.08 14.75 -10.59
CA GLU A 472 -5.86 15.81 -9.62
C GLU A 472 -4.51 15.55 -8.93
N VAL A 473 -3.59 16.49 -9.06
CA VAL A 473 -2.27 16.47 -8.42
C VAL A 473 -2.23 17.59 -7.40
N LEU A 474 -1.90 17.25 -6.15
CA LEU A 474 -1.87 18.19 -5.03
C LEU A 474 -0.55 18.04 -4.27
N GLU A 475 0.05 19.17 -3.93
CA GLU A 475 1.29 19.24 -3.16
C GLU A 475 1.00 19.90 -1.81
N TYR A 476 1.32 19.20 -0.73
CA TYR A 476 1.18 19.67 0.64
C TYR A 476 2.54 19.75 1.32
N ARG A 477 2.62 20.62 2.33
CA ARG A 477 3.80 20.82 3.17
C ARG A 477 3.38 20.97 4.63
N GLY A 478 4.11 20.35 5.55
CA GLY A 478 3.77 20.42 6.97
C GLY A 478 4.65 19.57 7.89
N SER A 479 4.18 19.37 9.13
CA SER A 479 4.91 18.67 10.20
C SER A 479 4.52 17.19 10.37
N LEU A 480 3.48 16.73 9.67
CA LEU A 480 2.99 15.36 9.80
C LEU A 480 4.06 14.36 9.33
N SER A 481 4.39 13.35 10.14
CA SER A 481 5.44 12.39 9.81
C SER A 481 4.98 11.40 8.72
N PRO A 482 5.90 10.93 7.84
CA PRO A 482 5.58 9.91 6.83
C PRO A 482 4.99 8.62 7.44
N ALA A 483 5.41 8.26 8.65
CA ALA A 483 4.87 7.11 9.38
C ALA A 483 3.40 7.31 9.77
N CYS A 484 3.02 8.52 10.21
CA CYS A 484 1.62 8.84 10.54
C CYS A 484 0.74 8.82 9.29
N ILE A 485 1.22 9.40 8.18
CA ILE A 485 0.55 9.36 6.87
C ILE A 485 0.32 7.91 6.42
N ARG A 486 1.36 7.07 6.47
CA ARG A 486 1.27 5.65 6.09
C ARG A 486 0.26 4.89 6.94
N ARG A 487 0.26 5.10 8.26
CA ARG A 487 -0.70 4.45 9.17
C ARG A 487 -2.15 4.81 8.80
N ARG A 488 -2.45 6.11 8.65
CA ARG A 488 -3.79 6.58 8.28
C ARG A 488 -4.22 6.07 6.91
N LEU A 489 -3.32 6.07 5.91
CA LEU A 489 -3.60 5.47 4.61
C LEU A 489 -3.91 3.98 4.69
N SER A 490 -3.20 3.23 5.53
CA SER A 490 -3.45 1.80 5.73
C SER A 490 -4.87 1.55 6.24
N GLU A 491 -5.31 2.35 7.22
CA GLU A 491 -6.69 2.31 7.75
C GLU A 491 -7.72 2.71 6.67
N MET A 492 -7.45 3.78 5.91
CA MET A 492 -8.34 4.28 4.87
C MET A 492 -8.50 3.30 3.69
N VAL A 493 -7.44 2.62 3.25
CA VAL A 493 -7.49 1.65 2.13
C VAL A 493 -8.38 0.45 2.48
N VAL A 494 -8.32 0.01 3.74
CA VAL A 494 -9.22 -1.04 4.25
C VAL A 494 -10.65 -0.53 4.26
N LYS A 495 -10.87 0.67 4.82
CA LYS A 495 -12.18 1.28 5.02
C LYS A 495 -12.90 1.66 3.73
N TYR A 496 -12.19 2.20 2.73
CA TYR A 496 -12.78 2.79 1.53
C TYR A 496 -12.50 1.97 0.27
N PRO A 497 -13.50 1.27 -0.31
CA PRO A 497 -13.34 0.48 -1.52
C PRO A 497 -12.78 1.26 -2.72
N CYS A 498 -13.06 2.56 -2.82
CA CYS A 498 -12.58 3.41 -3.91
C CYS A 498 -11.05 3.47 -4.02
N LEU A 499 -10.33 3.36 -2.89
CA LEU A 499 -8.87 3.30 -2.86
C LEU A 499 -8.31 1.93 -3.29
N ARG A 500 -9.18 0.95 -3.52
CA ARG A 500 -8.84 -0.37 -4.08
C ARG A 500 -9.45 -0.59 -5.46
N THR A 501 -10.08 0.44 -6.03
CA THR A 501 -10.74 0.36 -7.34
C THR A 501 -9.75 0.58 -8.47
N PHE A 502 -9.81 -0.28 -9.49
CA PHE A 502 -9.07 -0.14 -10.74
C PHE A 502 -10.00 -0.46 -11.93
N VAL A 503 -9.52 -0.22 -13.16
CA VAL A 503 -10.27 -0.50 -14.39
C VAL A 503 -9.74 -1.77 -15.04
N ASP A 504 -10.63 -2.73 -15.30
CA ASP A 504 -10.33 -3.87 -16.16
C ASP A 504 -10.32 -3.39 -17.62
N SER A 505 -9.13 -3.39 -18.23
CA SER A 505 -8.90 -2.89 -19.58
C SER A 505 -9.63 -3.70 -20.66
N GLN A 506 -9.90 -4.98 -20.39
CA GLN A 506 -10.54 -5.89 -21.35
C GLN A 506 -12.06 -5.82 -21.25
N LEU A 507 -12.59 -5.77 -20.02
CA LEU A 507 -14.03 -5.76 -19.75
C LEU A 507 -14.62 -4.35 -19.72
N LEU A 508 -13.78 -3.31 -19.63
CA LEU A 508 -14.18 -1.91 -19.46
C LEU A 508 -15.12 -1.72 -18.26
N LYS A 509 -14.72 -2.31 -17.13
CA LYS A 509 -15.45 -2.29 -15.86
C LYS A 509 -14.56 -1.82 -14.73
N LEU A 510 -15.18 -1.26 -13.69
CA LEU A 510 -14.52 -1.00 -12.42
C LEU A 510 -14.56 -2.26 -11.57
N HIS A 511 -13.42 -2.55 -10.95
CA HIS A 511 -13.22 -3.68 -10.08
C HIS A 511 -12.60 -3.21 -8.77
N VAL A 512 -13.08 -3.73 -7.65
CA VAL A 512 -12.51 -3.47 -6.32
C VAL A 512 -11.63 -4.65 -5.92
N SER A 513 -10.33 -4.41 -5.75
CA SER A 513 -9.40 -5.42 -5.22
C SER A 513 -9.76 -5.78 -3.77
N GLN A 514 -9.78 -7.07 -3.43
CA GLN A 514 -9.92 -7.53 -2.04
C GLN A 514 -8.64 -7.39 -1.21
N CYS A 515 -7.49 -7.17 -1.86
CA CYS A 515 -6.22 -6.96 -1.18
C CYS A 515 -6.02 -5.44 -0.92
N PRO A 516 -5.97 -5.00 0.35
CA PRO A 516 -5.68 -3.61 0.68
C PRO A 516 -4.20 -3.31 0.47
N GLN A 517 -3.89 -2.53 -0.57
CA GLN A 517 -2.54 -2.07 -0.88
C GLN A 517 -2.41 -0.57 -0.62
N VAL A 518 -1.38 -0.17 0.12
CA VAL A 518 -1.06 1.24 0.35
C VAL A 518 -0.10 1.75 -0.72
N ASN A 519 -0.59 2.56 -1.65
CA ASN A 519 0.20 3.17 -2.71
C ASN A 519 0.97 4.41 -2.21
N MET A 520 1.91 4.20 -1.28
CA MET A 520 2.73 5.26 -0.70
C MET A 520 4.23 5.00 -0.82
N THR A 521 4.96 5.98 -1.38
CA THR A 521 6.42 6.01 -1.44
C THR A 521 6.97 7.05 -0.47
N HIS A 522 8.11 6.75 0.17
CA HIS A 522 8.81 7.70 1.02
C HIS A 522 10.24 7.89 0.53
N ILE A 523 10.67 9.15 0.39
CA ILE A 523 11.99 9.55 -0.07
C ILE A 523 12.60 10.49 0.98
N ASN A 524 13.83 10.21 1.41
CA ASN A 524 14.51 11.05 2.38
C ASN A 524 15.54 11.96 1.68
N LEU A 525 15.26 13.26 1.65
CA LEU A 525 16.15 14.28 1.07
C LEU A 525 16.88 15.11 2.13
N SER A 526 16.79 14.74 3.42
CA SER A 526 17.41 15.49 4.52
C SER A 526 18.94 15.60 4.44
N HIS A 527 19.58 14.78 3.60
CA HIS A 527 21.02 14.78 3.37
C HIS A 527 21.48 15.76 2.28
N LEU A 528 20.56 16.34 1.50
CA LEU A 528 20.87 17.24 0.39
C LEU A 528 20.85 18.71 0.82
N GLU A 529 21.58 19.55 0.09
CA GLU A 529 21.51 21.01 0.23
C GLU A 529 20.19 21.56 -0.34
N ASN A 530 19.70 22.69 0.21
CA ASN A 530 18.40 23.28 -0.15
C ASN A 530 18.22 23.54 -1.66
N GLU A 531 19.28 23.95 -2.36
CA GLU A 531 19.21 24.18 -3.81
C GLU A 531 18.99 22.86 -4.58
N SER A 532 19.66 21.78 -4.15
CA SER A 532 19.49 20.45 -4.72
C SER A 532 18.12 19.87 -4.41
N ILE A 533 17.59 20.09 -3.20
CA ILE A 533 16.23 19.73 -2.81
C ILE A 533 15.21 20.40 -3.73
N ASN A 534 15.34 21.72 -3.95
CA ASN A 534 14.40 22.46 -4.79
C ASN A 534 14.42 21.97 -6.24
N LYS A 535 15.61 21.67 -6.79
CA LYS A 535 15.76 21.10 -8.13
C LYS A 535 15.12 19.72 -8.25
N GLU A 536 15.33 18.86 -7.25
CA GLU A 536 14.76 17.51 -7.20
C GLU A 536 13.24 17.53 -7.11
N LEU A 537 12.69 18.35 -6.20
CA LEU A 537 11.25 18.53 -6.05
C LEU A 537 10.61 19.11 -7.32
N ALA A 538 11.28 20.05 -8.01
CA ALA A 538 10.80 20.60 -9.29
C ALA A 538 10.76 19.55 -10.40
N ARG A 539 11.82 18.75 -10.54
CA ARG A 539 11.85 17.62 -11.49
C ARG A 539 10.74 16.62 -11.19
N PHE A 540 10.66 16.15 -9.95
CA PHE A 540 9.66 15.19 -9.52
C PHE A 540 8.25 15.73 -9.76
N ARG A 541 7.98 16.98 -9.38
CA ARG A 541 6.69 17.65 -9.61
C ARG A 541 6.26 17.58 -11.08
N TYR A 542 7.16 17.91 -12.00
CA TYR A 542 6.85 17.90 -13.44
C TYR A 542 6.52 16.50 -13.96
N GLU A 543 7.37 15.50 -13.65
CA GLU A 543 7.18 14.11 -14.07
C GLU A 543 5.93 13.49 -13.43
N TYR A 544 5.77 13.71 -12.12
CA TYR A 544 4.66 13.22 -11.33
C TYR A 544 3.33 13.77 -11.81
N SER A 545 3.29 15.04 -12.22
CA SER A 545 2.09 15.63 -12.78
C SER A 545 1.68 15.01 -14.11
N HIS A 546 2.61 14.77 -15.03
CA HIS A 546 2.28 14.43 -16.42
C HIS A 546 2.31 12.94 -16.76
N THR A 547 2.67 12.09 -15.79
CA THR A 547 2.68 10.63 -15.97
C THR A 547 1.28 10.04 -15.81
N ILE A 548 0.83 9.28 -16.80
CA ILE A 548 -0.47 8.61 -16.80
C ILE A 548 -0.40 7.30 -16.00
N PHE A 549 -1.38 7.05 -15.13
CA PHE A 549 -1.47 5.78 -14.39
C PHE A 549 -1.73 4.59 -15.32
N GLU A 550 -1.15 3.44 -15.01
CA GLU A 550 -1.64 2.16 -15.52
C GLU A 550 -3.04 1.88 -14.97
N ILE A 551 -3.98 1.54 -15.86
CA ILE A 551 -5.41 1.47 -15.50
C ILE A 551 -5.79 0.22 -14.68
N GLU A 552 -4.93 -0.81 -14.66
CA GLU A 552 -5.17 -2.11 -14.01
C GLU A 552 -4.69 -2.15 -12.55
N GLN A 553 -4.39 -0.99 -11.95
CA GLN A 553 -4.00 -0.83 -10.56
C GLN A 553 -4.85 0.28 -9.90
N PRO A 554 -4.95 0.35 -8.56
CA PRO A 554 -5.65 1.46 -7.92
C PRO A 554 -5.09 2.82 -8.35
N LEU A 555 -5.96 3.69 -8.88
CA LEU A 555 -5.55 4.90 -9.61
C LEU A 555 -5.31 6.11 -8.69
N TRP A 556 -4.48 5.89 -7.67
CA TRP A 556 -4.00 6.92 -6.78
C TRP A 556 -2.59 6.56 -6.28
N ASN A 557 -1.81 7.58 -5.91
CA ASN A 557 -0.51 7.42 -5.29
C ASN A 557 -0.23 8.61 -4.37
N ILE A 558 0.55 8.37 -3.31
CA ILE A 558 1.10 9.41 -2.46
C ILE A 558 2.62 9.22 -2.37
N THR A 559 3.39 10.29 -2.59
CA THR A 559 4.84 10.29 -2.37
C THR A 559 5.18 11.34 -1.32
N THR A 560 5.95 10.93 -0.30
CA THR A 560 6.37 11.81 0.80
C THR A 560 7.86 12.05 0.77
N PHE A 561 8.27 13.28 1.01
CA PHE A 561 9.68 13.68 1.13
C PHE A 561 9.96 14.23 2.51
N SER A 562 10.99 13.72 3.19
CA SER A 562 11.46 14.31 4.46
C SER A 562 12.70 15.19 4.25
N LEU A 563 12.70 16.34 4.92
CA LEU A 563 13.77 17.34 4.89
C LEU A 563 14.47 17.46 6.25
N ALA A 564 15.63 18.14 6.28
CA ALA A 564 16.48 18.26 7.47
C ALA A 564 15.80 18.89 8.70
N ASN A 565 14.72 19.68 8.50
CA ASN A 565 14.02 20.41 9.56
C ASN A 565 12.75 19.69 10.08
N SER A 566 12.68 18.37 9.95
CA SER A 566 11.47 17.57 10.31
C SER A 566 10.21 17.97 9.54
N GLU A 567 10.39 18.61 8.39
CA GLU A 567 9.33 19.00 7.49
C GLU A 567 9.08 17.93 6.45
N THR A 568 7.81 17.69 6.15
CA THR A 568 7.35 16.69 5.19
C THR A 568 6.65 17.37 4.02
N TYR A 569 7.13 17.09 2.81
CA TYR A 569 6.40 17.37 1.57
C TYR A 569 5.60 16.14 1.18
N VAL A 570 4.36 16.35 0.72
CA VAL A 570 3.46 15.27 0.31
C VAL A 570 2.90 15.61 -1.07
N PHE A 571 3.24 14.78 -2.05
CA PHE A 571 2.64 14.79 -3.37
C PHE A 571 1.55 13.74 -3.38
N ALA A 572 0.32 14.16 -3.66
CA ALA A 572 -0.84 13.29 -3.74
C ALA A 572 -1.43 13.39 -5.15
N ARG A 573 -1.70 12.24 -5.77
CA ARG A 573 -2.29 12.16 -7.10
C ARG A 573 -3.45 11.19 -7.11
N PHE A 574 -4.59 11.62 -7.62
CA PHE A 574 -5.81 10.83 -7.72
C PHE A 574 -6.41 10.95 -9.12
N ASP A 575 -6.95 9.86 -9.63
CA ASP A 575 -7.55 9.80 -10.96
C ASP A 575 -9.07 9.85 -10.90
N ALA A 576 -9.68 10.66 -11.77
CA ALA A 576 -11.13 10.81 -11.82
C ALA A 576 -11.86 9.60 -12.41
N LEU A 577 -11.15 8.57 -12.87
CA LEU A 577 -11.77 7.28 -13.12
C LEU A 577 -12.33 6.64 -11.84
N ILE A 578 -11.76 6.92 -10.66
CA ILE A 578 -12.19 6.28 -9.40
C ILE A 578 -12.81 7.25 -8.39
N LEU A 579 -12.45 8.54 -8.43
CA LEU A 579 -12.84 9.52 -7.43
C LEU A 579 -13.16 10.89 -8.05
N ASP A 580 -14.28 11.50 -7.67
CA ASP A 580 -14.53 12.91 -8.00
C ASP A 580 -13.77 13.88 -7.07
N ALA A 581 -13.68 15.15 -7.47
CA ALA A 581 -12.90 16.17 -6.75
C ALA A 581 -13.36 16.38 -5.29
N ARG A 582 -14.67 16.28 -5.01
CA ARG A 582 -15.20 16.38 -3.64
C ARG A 582 -14.77 15.19 -2.79
N SER A 583 -14.79 13.99 -3.36
CA SER A 583 -14.32 12.77 -2.70
C SER A 583 -12.82 12.84 -2.40
N ILE A 584 -12.01 13.33 -3.35
CA ILE A 584 -10.57 13.55 -3.16
C ILE A 584 -10.33 14.53 -2.00
N ALA A 585 -11.02 15.68 -2.00
CA ALA A 585 -10.91 16.66 -0.94
C ALA A 585 -11.29 16.08 0.45
N SER A 586 -12.36 15.27 0.50
CA SER A 586 -12.80 14.62 1.73
C SER A 586 -11.77 13.63 2.28
N LEU A 587 -11.20 12.80 1.39
CA LEU A 587 -10.16 11.83 1.75
C LEU A 587 -8.88 12.52 2.25
N LEU A 588 -8.49 13.65 1.65
CA LEU A 588 -7.30 14.40 2.07
C LEU A 588 -7.48 15.08 3.43
N VAL A 589 -8.70 15.56 3.74
CA VAL A 589 -9.03 16.04 5.09
C VAL A 589 -8.90 14.92 6.12
N GLU A 590 -9.49 13.74 5.87
CA GLU A 590 -9.36 12.59 6.77
C GLU A 590 -7.89 12.14 6.92
N LEU A 591 -7.12 12.14 5.83
CA LEU A 591 -5.72 11.77 5.86
C LEU A 591 -4.90 12.69 6.77
N PHE A 592 -5.06 14.01 6.65
CA PHE A 592 -4.20 14.96 7.34
C PHE A 592 -4.71 15.38 8.72
N GLU A 593 -6.02 15.36 8.97
CA GLU A 593 -6.62 15.71 10.27
C GLU A 593 -7.01 14.49 11.11
N GLY A 594 -7.09 13.29 10.50
CA GLY A 594 -7.47 12.06 11.18
C GLY A 594 -8.97 11.96 11.50
N GLN A 595 -9.79 12.87 11.00
CA GLN A 595 -11.24 12.90 11.22
C GLN A 595 -12.00 12.88 9.89
N VAL A 596 -13.09 12.11 9.83
CA VAL A 596 -13.98 12.11 8.67
C VAL A 596 -14.72 13.45 8.62
N PRO A 597 -14.65 14.22 7.52
CA PRO A 597 -15.38 15.47 7.42
C PRO A 597 -16.90 15.23 7.45
N MET A 598 -17.63 16.08 8.19
CA MET A 598 -19.09 16.00 8.28
C MET A 598 -19.72 16.37 6.93
N VAL A 599 -20.32 15.40 6.25
CA VAL A 599 -21.13 15.64 5.04
C VAL A 599 -22.60 15.71 5.45
N PRO A 600 -23.34 16.79 5.10
CA PRO A 600 -24.77 16.88 5.41
C PRO A 600 -25.54 15.73 4.77
N ASN A 601 -26.14 14.88 5.60
CA ASN A 601 -27.02 13.80 5.14
C ASN A 601 -28.44 14.35 5.03
N ILE A 602 -28.92 14.60 3.81
CA ILE A 602 -30.30 15.05 3.58
C ILE A 602 -31.12 13.81 3.22
N GLU A 603 -31.82 13.21 4.18
CA GLU A 603 -32.72 12.08 3.87
C GLU A 603 -33.75 12.49 2.81
N THR A 604 -33.84 11.75 1.72
CA THR A 604 -34.93 11.89 0.76
C THR A 604 -35.61 10.56 0.47
N TYR A 605 -36.93 10.61 0.56
CA TYR A 605 -37.84 9.61 0.04
C TYR A 605 -37.70 9.55 -1.48
N ALA A 606 -37.10 8.50 -2.01
CA ALA A 606 -37.02 8.28 -3.45
C ALA A 606 -38.40 7.88 -3.98
N ASP A 607 -39.08 8.82 -4.65
CA ASP A 607 -40.21 8.47 -5.50
C ASP A 607 -39.73 7.55 -6.62
N LYS A 608 -40.55 6.55 -6.97
CA LYS A 608 -40.31 5.61 -8.09
C LYS A 608 -40.47 6.34 -9.43
N VAL A 609 -39.55 7.25 -9.75
CA VAL A 609 -39.53 7.93 -11.05
C VAL A 609 -38.99 6.97 -12.11
N ASN A 610 -39.69 6.88 -13.24
CA ASN A 610 -39.21 6.13 -14.40
C ASN A 610 -38.01 6.86 -15.04
N ILE A 611 -36.78 6.41 -14.72
CA ILE A 611 -35.51 7.00 -15.17
C ILE A 611 -35.47 7.17 -16.70
N GLN A 612 -36.05 6.22 -17.44
CA GLN A 612 -36.00 6.26 -18.90
C GLN A 612 -36.89 7.34 -19.51
N GLU A 613 -38.06 7.60 -18.92
CA GLU A 613 -38.93 8.72 -19.34
C GLU A 613 -38.29 10.08 -19.01
N LYS A 614 -37.64 10.20 -17.85
CA LYS A 614 -36.93 11.42 -17.47
C LYS A 614 -35.76 11.70 -18.42
N ARG A 615 -34.97 10.69 -18.77
CA ARG A 615 -33.88 10.83 -19.76
C ARG A 615 -34.37 11.36 -21.12
N ILE A 616 -35.52 10.92 -21.61
CA ILE A 616 -36.09 11.42 -22.89
C ILE A 616 -36.50 12.89 -22.77
N LYS A 617 -37.08 13.30 -21.64
CA LYS A 617 -37.41 14.72 -21.39
C LYS A 617 -36.17 15.59 -21.33
N ASP A 618 -35.14 15.12 -20.63
CA ASP A 618 -33.86 15.81 -20.51
C ASP A 618 -33.17 15.95 -21.88
N GLU A 619 -33.21 14.91 -22.72
CA GLU A 619 -32.71 14.96 -24.10
C GLU A 619 -33.40 16.05 -24.92
N VAL A 620 -34.73 16.14 -24.87
CA VAL A 620 -35.51 17.18 -25.58
C VAL A 620 -35.19 18.58 -25.07
N TYR A 621 -35.08 18.75 -23.75
CA TYR A 621 -34.68 20.03 -23.14
C TYR A 621 -33.33 20.50 -23.69
N TRP A 622 -32.32 19.63 -23.66
CA TRP A 622 -30.97 19.96 -24.09
C TRP A 622 -30.86 20.22 -25.60
N LEU A 623 -31.56 19.46 -26.43
CA LEU A 623 -31.64 19.69 -27.87
C LEU A 623 -32.19 21.10 -28.20
N ASN A 624 -33.21 21.53 -27.46
CA ASN A 624 -33.80 22.86 -27.61
C ASN A 624 -32.88 23.96 -27.07
N LYS A 625 -32.38 23.81 -25.84
CA LYS A 625 -31.53 24.80 -25.16
C LYS A 625 -30.25 25.09 -25.94
N LEU A 626 -29.63 24.06 -26.52
CA LEU A 626 -28.38 24.19 -27.26
C LEU A 626 -28.60 24.42 -28.77
N SER A 627 -29.83 24.62 -29.24
CA SER A 627 -30.14 24.78 -30.68
C SER A 627 -29.38 25.94 -31.36
N CYS A 628 -29.09 27.01 -30.63
CA CYS A 628 -28.35 28.19 -31.10
C CYS A 628 -26.83 27.99 -31.22
N VAL A 629 -26.28 26.87 -30.73
CA VAL A 629 -24.86 26.55 -30.84
C VAL A 629 -24.63 25.85 -32.18
N GLU A 630 -24.21 26.62 -33.20
CA GLU A 630 -24.10 26.15 -34.59
C GLU A 630 -22.67 25.89 -35.06
N SER A 631 -21.66 26.37 -34.32
CA SER A 631 -20.24 26.22 -34.70
C SER A 631 -19.33 26.12 -33.49
N ALA A 632 -18.10 25.64 -33.70
CA ALA A 632 -17.08 25.55 -32.67
C ALA A 632 -16.73 26.92 -32.07
N MET A 633 -16.38 26.95 -30.78
CA MET A 633 -16.06 28.17 -30.04
C MET A 633 -14.89 28.93 -30.67
N ARG A 634 -15.12 30.23 -30.96
CA ARG A 634 -14.10 31.15 -31.47
C ARG A 634 -13.40 31.88 -30.33
N PHE A 635 -12.39 31.22 -29.78
CA PHE A 635 -11.48 31.78 -28.78
C PHE A 635 -10.08 31.94 -29.42
N PRO A 636 -9.19 32.79 -28.89
CA PRO A 636 -7.81 32.94 -29.38
C PRO A 636 -6.93 31.72 -29.07
N TRP A 637 -7.27 30.57 -29.67
CA TRP A 637 -6.48 29.35 -29.62
C TRP A 637 -5.15 29.53 -30.36
N GLN A 638 -4.04 29.09 -29.77
CA GLN A 638 -2.72 29.11 -30.42
C GLN A 638 -2.66 28.20 -31.65
N LYS A 639 -3.41 27.10 -31.62
CA LYS A 639 -3.54 26.11 -32.69
C LYS A 639 -5.00 25.64 -32.76
N PRO A 640 -5.47 25.16 -33.94
CA PRO A 640 -6.76 24.48 -34.03
C PRO A 640 -6.80 23.31 -33.03
N LEU A 641 -7.81 23.26 -32.17
CA LEU A 641 -7.85 22.29 -31.05
C LEU A 641 -7.86 20.84 -31.56
N GLU A 642 -8.52 20.58 -32.68
CA GLU A 642 -8.56 19.30 -33.37
C GLU A 642 -7.19 18.79 -33.85
N SER A 643 -6.19 19.68 -33.95
CA SER A 643 -4.83 19.32 -34.35
C SER A 643 -3.93 18.91 -33.18
N ILE A 644 -4.38 19.14 -31.93
CA ILE A 644 -3.59 18.86 -30.73
C ILE A 644 -3.90 17.43 -30.28
N SER A 645 -3.01 16.48 -30.57
CA SER A 645 -3.18 15.06 -30.20
C SER A 645 -2.63 14.71 -28.82
N HIS A 646 -1.83 15.60 -28.24
CA HIS A 646 -1.21 15.44 -26.93
C HIS A 646 -1.11 16.80 -26.24
N SER A 647 -1.58 16.88 -25.00
CA SER A 647 -1.60 18.11 -24.21
C SER A 647 -0.68 18.04 -23.00
N ARG A 648 -0.13 19.20 -22.60
CA ARG A 648 0.52 19.42 -21.30
C ARG A 648 -0.13 20.61 -20.62
N TYR A 649 -0.34 20.50 -19.30
CA TYR A 649 -1.11 21.49 -18.56
C TYR A 649 -0.24 22.26 -17.58
N GLN A 650 -0.67 23.49 -17.34
CA GLN A 650 -0.14 24.37 -16.31
C GLN A 650 -1.28 25.04 -15.55
N ARG A 651 -0.98 25.53 -14.34
CA ARG A 651 -1.94 26.26 -13.51
C ARG A 651 -1.42 27.63 -13.12
N GLN A 652 -2.20 28.66 -13.40
CA GLN A 652 -2.07 29.96 -12.72
C GLN A 652 -3.18 30.15 -11.70
N SER A 653 -2.88 30.88 -10.62
CA SER A 653 -3.82 31.11 -9.54
C SER A 653 -3.86 32.56 -9.07
N LEU A 654 -5.02 32.96 -8.57
CA LEU A 654 -5.33 34.26 -7.99
C LEU A 654 -6.08 34.03 -6.68
N GLU A 655 -5.62 34.62 -5.60
CA GLU A 655 -6.32 34.58 -4.32
C GLU A 655 -7.16 35.85 -4.10
N ILE A 656 -8.45 35.66 -3.84
CA ILE A 656 -9.37 36.71 -3.41
C ILE A 656 -9.52 36.62 -1.88
N GLY A 657 -9.02 37.65 -1.20
CA GLY A 657 -9.00 37.71 0.26
C GLY A 657 -10.38 37.69 0.90
N LYS A 658 -10.46 37.15 2.13
CA LYS A 658 -11.69 36.95 2.92
C LYS A 658 -12.61 38.18 2.97
N GLU A 659 -12.07 39.37 3.22
CA GLU A 659 -12.88 40.59 3.34
C GLU A 659 -13.50 41.00 2.00
N THR A 660 -12.77 40.84 0.89
CA THR A 660 -13.30 41.05 -0.46
C THR A 660 -14.42 40.03 -0.75
N VAL A 661 -14.21 38.75 -0.48
CA VAL A 661 -15.23 37.69 -0.63
C VAL A 661 -16.49 38.02 0.18
N LYS A 662 -16.35 38.45 1.44
CA LYS A 662 -17.47 38.83 2.30
C LYS A 662 -18.26 40.02 1.75
N LYS A 663 -17.58 41.02 1.19
CA LYS A 663 -18.24 42.17 0.55
C LYS A 663 -18.91 41.76 -0.77
N LEU A 664 -18.27 40.95 -1.61
CA LEU A 664 -18.85 40.40 -2.85
C LEU A 664 -20.15 39.65 -2.59
N ILE A 665 -20.18 38.78 -1.59
CA ILE A 665 -21.40 38.03 -1.21
C ILE A 665 -22.53 38.99 -0.82
N ARG A 666 -22.21 40.11 -0.15
CA ARG A 666 -23.22 41.13 0.17
C ARG A 666 -23.71 41.88 -1.07
N VAL A 667 -22.80 42.26 -1.96
CA VAL A 667 -23.12 42.98 -3.21
C VAL A 667 -23.99 42.11 -4.12
N GLY A 668 -23.58 40.87 -4.40
CA GLY A 668 -24.37 39.91 -5.19
C GLY A 668 -25.66 39.49 -4.48
N GLY A 669 -25.64 39.32 -3.15
CA GLY A 669 -26.82 38.98 -2.36
C GLY A 669 -27.91 40.04 -2.42
N LYS A 670 -27.58 41.34 -2.50
CA LYS A 670 -28.56 42.41 -2.76
C LYS A 670 -29.29 42.25 -4.10
N GLN A 671 -28.68 41.56 -5.05
CA GLN A 671 -29.27 41.25 -6.36
C GLN A 671 -29.95 39.88 -6.41
N GLY A 672 -30.00 39.14 -5.29
CA GLY A 672 -30.57 37.79 -5.23
C GLY A 672 -29.67 36.70 -5.81
N LEU A 673 -28.35 36.94 -5.89
CA LEU A 673 -27.38 36.00 -6.44
C LEU A 673 -26.67 35.19 -5.36
N TYR A 674 -26.47 33.90 -5.62
CA TYR A 674 -25.66 33.01 -4.78
C TYR A 674 -24.16 33.23 -4.98
N LYS A 675 -23.35 32.83 -3.98
CA LYS A 675 -21.88 32.97 -4.00
C LYS A 675 -21.27 32.33 -5.25
N ASN A 676 -21.70 31.14 -5.63
CA ASN A 676 -21.22 30.44 -6.83
C ASN A 676 -21.55 31.20 -8.11
N THR A 677 -22.76 31.77 -8.22
CA THR A 677 -23.16 32.58 -9.38
C THR A 677 -22.28 33.81 -9.52
N VAL A 678 -22.00 34.52 -8.42
CA VAL A 678 -21.14 35.71 -8.44
C VAL A 678 -19.75 35.37 -9.00
N MET A 679 -19.14 34.29 -8.51
CA MET A 679 -17.81 33.86 -8.97
C MET A 679 -17.83 33.38 -10.43
N MET A 680 -18.86 32.62 -10.82
CA MET A 680 -19.01 32.11 -12.18
C MET A 680 -19.30 33.22 -13.20
N ALA A 681 -20.12 34.21 -12.85
CA ALA A 681 -20.39 35.37 -13.71
C ALA A 681 -19.12 36.20 -13.97
N ALA A 682 -18.28 36.40 -12.96
CA ALA A 682 -17.00 37.09 -13.13
C ALA A 682 -16.06 36.32 -14.07
N ALA A 683 -15.98 34.99 -13.92
CA ALA A 683 -15.20 34.14 -14.82
C ALA A 683 -15.74 34.17 -16.26
N MET A 684 -17.05 34.02 -16.45
CA MET A 684 -17.70 34.05 -17.76
C MET A 684 -17.47 35.37 -18.49
N GLU A 685 -17.68 36.50 -17.80
CA GLU A 685 -17.47 37.84 -18.36
C GLU A 685 -16.00 38.06 -18.75
N SER A 686 -15.08 37.57 -17.91
CA SER A 686 -13.65 37.70 -18.19
C SER A 686 -13.19 36.88 -19.39
N LEU A 687 -13.75 35.68 -19.55
CA LEU A 687 -13.52 34.84 -20.72
C LEU A 687 -14.17 35.43 -21.98
N SER A 688 -15.41 35.93 -21.89
CA SER A 688 -16.15 36.48 -23.03
C SER A 688 -15.49 37.71 -23.64
N ALA A 689 -14.72 38.48 -22.85
CA ALA A 689 -13.94 39.62 -23.35
C ALA A 689 -12.90 39.22 -24.43
N HIS A 690 -12.57 37.94 -24.52
CA HIS A 690 -11.62 37.38 -25.50
C HIS A 690 -12.31 36.61 -26.64
N VAL A 691 -13.65 36.61 -26.69
CA VAL A 691 -14.46 35.95 -27.72
C VAL A 691 -14.97 36.99 -28.72
N SER A 692 -14.77 36.77 -30.02
CA SER A 692 -15.03 37.78 -31.06
C SER A 692 -16.50 38.21 -31.23
N ASP A 693 -17.45 37.33 -30.94
CA ASP A 693 -18.89 37.60 -31.01
C ASP A 693 -19.55 37.75 -29.63
N GLY A 694 -18.75 37.70 -28.56
CA GLY A 694 -19.21 37.85 -27.19
C GLY A 694 -20.08 36.71 -26.66
N LYS A 695 -20.17 35.58 -27.38
CA LYS A 695 -20.99 34.43 -27.03
C LYS A 695 -20.14 33.25 -26.58
N LEU A 696 -20.33 32.84 -25.34
CA LEU A 696 -19.60 31.74 -24.72
C LEU A 696 -20.57 30.60 -24.38
N CYS A 697 -20.15 29.36 -24.62
CA CYS A 697 -20.84 28.17 -24.16
C CYS A 697 -19.81 27.27 -23.45
N VAL A 698 -19.97 27.05 -22.15
CA VAL A 698 -18.99 26.31 -21.34
C VAL A 698 -19.64 25.10 -20.68
N ALA A 699 -18.82 24.13 -20.32
CA ALA A 699 -19.23 23.03 -19.46
C ALA A 699 -19.04 23.40 -17.99
N VAL A 700 -20.02 23.05 -17.14
CA VAL A 700 -19.93 23.20 -15.68
C VAL A 700 -20.08 21.82 -15.05
N PRO A 701 -19.03 21.27 -14.42
CA PRO A 701 -19.10 19.97 -13.76
C PRO A 701 -20.09 20.00 -12.61
N VAL A 702 -20.87 18.94 -12.49
CA VAL A 702 -21.89 18.77 -11.45
C VAL A 702 -21.68 17.44 -10.75
N LEU A 703 -21.90 17.47 -9.44
CA LEU A 703 -21.80 16.30 -8.58
C LEU A 703 -23.20 15.95 -8.08
N PRO A 704 -23.51 14.67 -7.83
CA PRO A 704 -24.74 14.30 -7.18
C PRO A 704 -24.85 15.03 -5.83
N MET A 705 -26.00 15.64 -5.60
CA MET A 705 -26.31 16.28 -4.31
C MET A 705 -26.23 15.29 -3.15
N MET A 706 -26.38 13.99 -3.46
CA MET A 706 -26.52 12.88 -2.52
C MET A 706 -25.50 11.77 -2.85
N SER A 707 -24.45 11.61 -2.03
CA SER A 707 -23.66 10.38 -2.03
C SER A 707 -23.07 10.14 -0.64
N THR A 708 -23.29 8.93 -0.12
CA THR A 708 -22.67 8.43 1.12
C THR A 708 -21.36 7.68 0.84
N SER A 709 -20.97 7.52 -0.42
CA SER A 709 -19.75 6.83 -0.83
C SER A 709 -18.83 7.72 -1.67
N TYR A 710 -17.52 7.60 -1.42
CA TYR A 710 -16.49 8.24 -2.24
C TYR A 710 -16.36 7.49 -3.57
N ALA A 711 -16.68 8.15 -4.69
CA ALA A 711 -16.66 7.54 -6.02
C ALA A 711 -16.59 8.62 -7.10
N SER A 712 -16.33 8.22 -8.35
CA SER A 712 -16.49 9.11 -9.51
C SER A 712 -17.93 9.09 -10.00
N GLN A 713 -18.69 10.13 -9.66
CA GLN A 713 -20.10 10.28 -10.05
C GLN A 713 -20.39 11.60 -10.77
N SER A 714 -19.35 12.31 -11.21
CA SER A 714 -19.48 13.60 -11.87
C SER A 714 -20.11 13.50 -13.26
N SER A 715 -20.91 14.50 -13.60
CA SER A 715 -21.35 14.83 -14.96
C SER A 715 -21.05 16.31 -15.21
N PHE A 716 -21.58 16.91 -16.28
CA PHE A 716 -21.60 18.36 -16.46
C PHE A 716 -22.86 18.82 -17.18
N ILE A 717 -23.15 20.09 -17.03
CA ILE A 717 -24.18 20.83 -17.76
C ILE A 717 -23.52 21.84 -18.69
N ALA A 718 -24.22 22.27 -19.74
CA ALA A 718 -23.76 23.34 -20.62
C ALA A 718 -24.48 24.66 -20.27
N LEU A 719 -23.71 25.73 -20.08
CA LEU A 719 -24.22 27.08 -19.78
C LEU A 719 -23.76 28.06 -20.85
N GLN A 720 -24.63 29.00 -21.20
CA GLN A 720 -24.36 30.04 -22.20
C GLN A 720 -24.20 31.42 -21.55
N TRP A 721 -23.34 32.25 -22.12
CA TRP A 721 -23.12 33.64 -21.74
C TRP A 721 -23.04 34.50 -23.01
N ASP A 722 -23.97 35.44 -23.17
CA ASP A 722 -24.04 36.31 -24.36
C ASP A 722 -23.96 37.78 -23.93
N THR A 723 -22.81 38.40 -24.17
CA THR A 723 -22.57 39.81 -23.80
C THR A 723 -23.35 40.81 -24.66
N SER A 724 -23.90 40.40 -25.81
CA SER A 724 -24.76 41.25 -26.64
C SER A 724 -26.16 41.42 -26.06
N LEU A 725 -26.53 40.59 -25.08
CA LEU A 725 -27.83 40.57 -24.46
C LEU A 725 -27.77 41.12 -23.03
N GLN A 726 -28.62 42.11 -22.75
CA GLN A 726 -28.90 42.64 -21.41
C GLN A 726 -27.67 43.20 -20.67
N ASP A 727 -27.86 43.73 -19.46
CA ASP A 727 -26.76 44.16 -18.58
C ASP A 727 -26.14 42.97 -17.81
N PHE A 728 -24.97 43.20 -17.21
CA PHE A 728 -24.22 42.17 -16.48
C PHE A 728 -25.00 41.52 -15.34
N CYS A 729 -25.76 42.31 -14.57
CA CYS A 729 -26.55 41.81 -13.44
C CYS A 729 -27.65 40.87 -13.92
N GLN A 730 -28.35 41.24 -14.99
CA GLN A 730 -29.38 40.40 -15.59
C GLN A 730 -28.79 39.12 -16.20
N ARG A 731 -27.62 39.18 -16.86
CA ARG A 731 -26.91 37.98 -17.33
C ARG A 731 -26.56 37.03 -16.18
N ALA A 732 -26.08 37.55 -15.05
CA ALA A 732 -25.80 36.73 -13.87
C ALA A 732 -27.05 36.08 -13.26
N LYS A 733 -28.20 36.79 -13.25
CA LYS A 733 -29.49 36.21 -12.84
C LYS A 733 -29.93 35.09 -13.76
N ASN A 734 -29.80 35.27 -15.07
CA ASN A 734 -30.11 34.23 -16.06
C ASN A 734 -29.17 33.04 -15.88
N LEU A 735 -27.87 33.27 -15.69
CA LEU A 735 -26.89 32.22 -15.43
C LEU A 735 -27.26 31.38 -14.20
N GLN A 736 -27.73 32.01 -13.13
CA GLN A 736 -28.22 31.31 -11.94
C GLN A 736 -29.43 30.44 -12.25
N ALA A 737 -30.44 30.99 -12.94
CA ALA A 737 -31.62 30.25 -13.34
C ALA A 737 -31.25 29.08 -14.26
N ASP A 738 -30.38 29.33 -15.25
CA ASP A 738 -29.92 28.35 -16.23
C ASP A 738 -29.11 27.21 -15.58
N THR A 739 -28.39 27.52 -14.51
CA THR A 739 -27.70 26.52 -13.67
C THR A 739 -28.72 25.62 -12.96
N PHE A 740 -29.76 26.19 -12.34
CA PHE A 740 -30.79 25.41 -11.66
C PHE A 740 -31.57 24.54 -12.64
N GLU A 741 -31.99 25.08 -13.77
CA GLU A 741 -32.65 24.30 -14.81
C GLU A 741 -31.75 23.18 -15.33
N GLY A 742 -30.46 23.44 -15.57
CA GLY A 742 -29.52 22.40 -15.96
C GLY A 742 -29.41 21.27 -14.94
N LEU A 743 -29.42 21.58 -13.64
CA LEU A 743 -29.39 20.60 -12.55
C LEU A 743 -30.66 19.74 -12.45
N GLU A 744 -31.78 20.18 -13.02
CA GLU A 744 -33.01 19.39 -13.10
C GLU A 744 -32.97 18.32 -14.22
N HIS A 745 -32.04 18.46 -15.19
CA HIS A 745 -31.98 17.65 -16.41
C HIS A 745 -30.68 16.82 -16.52
N LEU A 746 -30.33 16.09 -15.45
CA LEU A 746 -29.08 15.33 -15.33
C LEU A 746 -29.14 13.87 -15.84
N GLU A 747 -30.32 13.33 -16.19
CA GLU A 747 -30.42 11.95 -16.69
C GLU A 747 -29.89 11.81 -18.12
N PHE A 748 -29.77 12.93 -18.85
CA PHE A 748 -29.04 13.02 -20.10
C PHE A 748 -27.61 13.49 -19.81
N SER A 749 -26.63 12.59 -19.96
CA SER A 749 -25.27 12.82 -19.46
C SER A 749 -24.56 13.97 -20.20
N GLY A 750 -23.62 14.64 -19.53
CA GLY A 750 -22.80 15.67 -20.18
C GLY A 750 -22.05 15.15 -21.41
N VAL A 751 -21.59 13.89 -21.38
CA VAL A 751 -20.94 13.26 -22.53
C VAL A 751 -21.88 13.12 -23.72
N ASP A 752 -23.17 12.81 -23.48
CA ASP A 752 -24.17 12.82 -24.54
C ASP A 752 -24.40 14.24 -25.10
N LEU A 753 -24.35 15.29 -24.25
CA LEU A 753 -24.41 16.70 -24.70
C LEU A 753 -23.25 17.04 -25.62
N ALA A 754 -22.03 16.69 -25.22
CA ALA A 754 -20.83 16.93 -26.01
C ALA A 754 -20.90 16.21 -27.37
N ARG A 755 -21.45 14.99 -27.41
CA ARG A 755 -21.66 14.25 -28.66
C ARG A 755 -22.65 14.93 -29.60
N ILE A 756 -23.80 15.41 -29.09
CA ILE A 756 -24.76 16.16 -29.91
C ILE A 756 -24.11 17.41 -30.52
N LEU A 757 -23.35 18.13 -29.70
CA LEU A 757 -22.65 19.33 -30.17
C LEU A 757 -21.59 18.96 -31.20
N TYR A 758 -20.83 17.89 -31.00
CA TYR A 758 -19.83 17.40 -31.94
C TYR A 758 -20.44 17.08 -33.31
N ASP A 759 -21.55 16.32 -33.34
CA ASP A 759 -22.24 15.96 -34.58
C ASP A 759 -22.73 17.19 -35.36
N ARG A 760 -23.02 18.30 -34.65
CA ARG A 760 -23.50 19.55 -35.24
C ARG A 760 -22.38 20.52 -35.63
N CYS A 761 -21.38 20.69 -34.77
CA CYS A 761 -20.37 21.74 -34.88
C CYS A 761 -19.06 21.27 -35.55
N GLY A 762 -18.88 19.95 -35.72
CA GLY A 762 -17.70 19.36 -36.35
C GLY A 762 -16.69 18.77 -35.37
N PRO A 763 -15.49 18.41 -35.86
CA PRO A 763 -14.56 17.52 -35.15
C PRO A 763 -13.79 18.16 -33.98
N ALA A 764 -13.88 19.49 -33.80
CA ALA A 764 -13.23 20.19 -32.71
C ALA A 764 -14.00 20.00 -31.38
N PRO A 765 -13.31 19.99 -30.22
CA PRO A 765 -13.98 20.02 -28.91
C PRO A 765 -14.96 21.18 -28.82
N THR A 766 -16.23 20.87 -28.53
CA THR A 766 -17.34 21.84 -28.56
C THR A 766 -17.56 22.58 -27.25
N LEU A 767 -17.09 22.02 -26.14
CA LEU A 767 -17.05 22.64 -24.81
C LEU A 767 -15.61 22.67 -24.28
N PRO A 768 -14.68 23.36 -24.96
CA PRO A 768 -13.25 23.35 -24.62
C PRO A 768 -12.92 24.16 -23.35
N ILE A 769 -13.89 24.91 -22.82
CA ILE A 769 -13.76 25.67 -21.59
C ILE A 769 -14.70 25.10 -20.53
N VAL A 770 -14.15 24.82 -19.36
CA VAL A 770 -14.85 24.30 -18.19
C VAL A 770 -14.80 25.33 -17.06
N ILE A 771 -15.89 25.44 -16.30
CA ILE A 771 -15.91 26.20 -15.05
C ILE A 771 -16.27 25.28 -13.88
N THR A 772 -15.31 25.04 -12.99
CA THR A 772 -15.44 24.13 -11.85
C THR A 772 -15.70 24.90 -10.55
N ASN A 773 -16.85 24.63 -9.93
CA ASN A 773 -17.23 25.19 -8.63
C ASN A 773 -16.82 24.25 -7.47
N GLY A 774 -15.78 24.64 -6.72
CA GLY A 774 -15.29 23.92 -5.55
C GLY A 774 -15.60 24.58 -4.21
N LEU A 775 -16.54 25.52 -4.15
CA LEU A 775 -16.82 26.29 -2.93
C LEU A 775 -17.39 25.47 -1.76
N SER A 776 -17.92 24.29 -2.03
CA SER A 776 -18.52 23.38 -1.05
C SER A 776 -17.64 22.17 -0.71
N TRP A 777 -16.43 22.08 -1.28
CA TRP A 777 -15.52 20.97 -0.99
C TRP A 777 -14.95 21.11 0.43
N PRO A 778 -14.75 19.99 1.15
CA PRO A 778 -14.03 20.01 2.42
C PRO A 778 -12.63 20.58 2.24
N VAL A 779 -12.16 21.33 3.22
CA VAL A 779 -10.81 21.90 3.24
C VAL A 779 -10.19 21.68 4.60
N LEU A 780 -8.86 21.60 4.63
CA LEU A 780 -8.09 21.52 5.87
C LEU A 780 -8.32 22.78 6.71
N SER A 781 -8.52 22.60 8.01
CA SER A 781 -8.64 23.66 9.00
C SER A 781 -7.37 24.52 9.07
N ASP A 782 -7.51 25.75 9.57
CA ASP A 782 -6.36 26.65 9.79
C ASP A 782 -5.35 26.09 10.81
N SER A 783 -5.75 25.10 11.61
CA SER A 783 -4.91 24.38 12.58
C SER A 783 -4.31 23.08 12.06
N ALA A 784 -4.57 22.70 10.80
CA ALA A 784 -4.06 21.46 10.24
C ALA A 784 -2.53 21.45 10.21
N GLU A 785 -1.94 20.29 10.49
CA GLU A 785 -0.48 20.09 10.44
C GLU A 785 0.09 20.12 9.02
N MET A 786 -0.77 20.09 8.01
CA MET A 786 -0.42 20.10 6.59
C MET A 786 -1.13 21.28 5.90
N THR A 787 -0.44 21.91 4.98
CA THR A 787 -0.94 23.07 4.21
C THR A 787 -0.81 22.80 2.72
N LEU A 788 -1.87 23.07 1.96
CA LEU A 788 -1.84 22.94 0.50
C LEU A 788 -0.93 24.04 -0.06
N GLN A 789 0.05 23.62 -0.85
CA GLN A 789 1.00 24.53 -1.51
C GLN A 789 0.58 24.77 -2.96
N ARG A 790 0.27 23.70 -3.68
CA ARG A 790 0.02 23.74 -5.13
C ARG A 790 -0.97 22.66 -5.54
N GLY A 791 -1.65 22.88 -6.67
CA GLY A 791 -2.39 21.81 -7.36
C GLY A 791 -2.32 21.96 -8.87
N LEU A 792 -2.57 20.88 -9.60
CA LEU A 792 -2.72 20.88 -11.05
C LEU A 792 -3.76 19.85 -11.42
N THR A 793 -4.67 20.21 -12.31
CA THR A 793 -5.63 19.25 -12.86
C THR A 793 -5.54 19.21 -14.37
N GLN A 794 -5.35 18.01 -14.89
CA GLN A 794 -5.41 17.77 -16.33
C GLN A 794 -6.78 17.23 -16.65
N THR A 795 -7.46 17.77 -17.66
CA THR A 795 -8.78 17.27 -18.06
C THR A 795 -8.78 17.04 -19.57
N PRO A 796 -8.88 15.79 -20.05
CA PRO A 796 -8.90 15.51 -21.48
C PRO A 796 -10.00 16.29 -22.20
N GLN A 797 -9.75 16.70 -23.44
CA GLN A 797 -10.70 17.47 -24.28
C GLN A 797 -11.03 18.89 -23.77
N VAL A 798 -10.38 19.36 -22.70
CA VAL A 798 -10.61 20.69 -22.11
C VAL A 798 -9.35 21.52 -22.26
N ALA A 799 -9.45 22.65 -22.96
CA ALA A 799 -8.33 23.57 -23.16
C ALA A 799 -8.12 24.49 -21.94
N ILE A 800 -9.20 24.87 -21.25
CA ILE A 800 -9.19 25.77 -20.09
C ILE A 800 -10.18 25.24 -19.05
N ASP A 801 -9.74 25.02 -17.82
CA ASP A 801 -10.59 24.69 -16.68
C ASP A 801 -10.41 25.77 -15.60
N VAL A 802 -11.42 26.64 -15.48
CA VAL A 802 -11.46 27.72 -14.49
C VAL A 802 -12.09 27.19 -13.21
N ARG A 803 -11.30 27.09 -12.15
CA ARG A 803 -11.69 26.55 -10.85
C ARG A 803 -11.75 27.65 -9.80
N PHE A 804 -12.77 27.65 -8.96
CA PHE A 804 -12.78 28.50 -7.76
C PHE A 804 -13.15 27.70 -6.51
N VAL A 805 -12.24 27.70 -5.54
CA VAL A 805 -12.30 26.85 -4.34
C VAL A 805 -12.22 27.72 -3.09
N ALA A 806 -13.01 27.39 -2.06
CA ALA A 806 -12.94 28.08 -0.77
C ALA A 806 -11.70 27.65 0.01
N GLN A 807 -11.17 28.50 0.89
CA GLN A 807 -10.15 28.15 1.88
C GLN A 807 -10.72 28.25 3.30
N ALA A 808 -10.11 27.56 4.29
CA ALA A 808 -10.62 27.53 5.68
C ALA A 808 -10.74 28.93 6.33
N GLY A 809 -9.86 29.86 5.99
CA GLY A 809 -9.94 31.25 6.43
C GLY A 809 -11.06 32.10 5.81
N GLY A 810 -11.79 31.57 4.81
CA GLY A 810 -12.88 32.26 4.10
C GLY A 810 -12.46 33.02 2.84
N ALA A 811 -11.18 32.94 2.45
CA ALA A 811 -10.70 33.35 1.14
C ALA A 811 -11.20 32.42 0.02
N VAL A 812 -11.09 32.85 -1.23
CA VAL A 812 -11.40 32.03 -2.40
C VAL A 812 -10.23 32.11 -3.38
N THR A 813 -9.74 30.96 -3.84
CA THR A 813 -8.69 30.90 -4.86
C THR A 813 -9.33 30.59 -6.21
N PHE A 814 -9.12 31.47 -7.18
CA PHE A 814 -9.32 31.18 -8.60
C PHE A 814 -8.06 30.50 -9.15
N SER A 815 -8.23 29.42 -9.90
CA SER A 815 -7.16 28.71 -10.58
C SER A 815 -7.59 28.41 -11.99
N ILE A 816 -6.70 28.57 -12.96
CA ILE A 816 -6.96 28.19 -14.34
C ILE A 816 -5.95 27.11 -14.72
N ASP A 817 -6.42 25.88 -14.87
CA ASP A 817 -5.66 24.81 -15.50
C ASP A 817 -5.84 24.90 -17.01
N TYR A 818 -4.76 24.96 -17.78
CA TYR A 818 -4.86 25.15 -19.22
C TYR A 818 -3.85 24.31 -20.00
N ALA A 819 -4.26 23.86 -21.18
CA ALA A 819 -3.40 23.16 -22.13
C ALA A 819 -2.45 24.16 -22.81
N THR A 820 -1.16 24.02 -22.56
CA THR A 820 -0.12 24.95 -23.02
C THR A 820 0.02 25.02 -24.55
N GLU A 821 -0.37 23.95 -25.24
CA GLU A 821 -0.41 23.89 -26.71
C GLU A 821 -1.62 24.64 -27.30
N ALA A 822 -2.67 24.84 -26.52
CA ALA A 822 -3.92 25.48 -26.94
C ALA A 822 -3.96 26.97 -26.57
N VAL A 823 -3.40 27.34 -25.41
CA VAL A 823 -3.59 28.67 -24.80
C VAL A 823 -2.29 29.19 -24.22
N SER A 824 -1.99 30.48 -24.43
CA SER A 824 -0.77 31.10 -23.91
C SER A 824 -0.90 31.49 -22.44
N ASN A 825 0.23 31.45 -21.74
CA ASN A 825 0.32 31.87 -20.33
C ASN A 825 -0.14 33.33 -20.13
N ASP A 826 0.20 34.23 -21.07
CA ASP A 826 -0.22 35.63 -21.01
C ASP A 826 -1.73 35.82 -21.11
N LEU A 827 -2.41 34.99 -21.92
CA LEU A 827 -3.87 35.04 -22.02
C LEU A 827 -4.53 34.61 -20.71
N VAL A 828 -4.04 33.53 -20.10
CA VAL A 828 -4.54 33.02 -18.82
C VAL A 828 -4.35 34.06 -17.72
N LYS A 829 -3.16 34.70 -17.70
CA LYS A 829 -2.86 35.79 -16.78
C LYS A 829 -3.82 36.94 -16.97
N SER A 830 -4.05 37.38 -18.21
CA SER A 830 -5.02 38.43 -18.56
C SER A 830 -6.43 38.11 -18.04
N VAL A 831 -6.90 36.87 -18.20
CA VAL A 831 -8.21 36.44 -17.68
C VAL A 831 -8.26 36.56 -16.16
N LEU A 832 -7.24 36.09 -15.42
CA LEU A 832 -7.19 36.21 -13.97
C LEU A 832 -7.12 37.67 -13.50
N VAL A 833 -6.30 38.50 -14.15
CA VAL A 833 -6.21 39.94 -13.89
C VAL A 833 -7.59 40.59 -14.04
N HIS A 834 -8.31 40.24 -15.11
CA HIS A 834 -9.63 40.78 -15.36
C HIS A 834 -10.65 40.33 -14.28
N ILE A 835 -10.62 39.06 -13.87
CA ILE A 835 -11.44 38.58 -12.75
C ILE A 835 -11.15 39.40 -11.47
N ASP A 836 -9.88 39.61 -11.12
CA ASP A 836 -9.49 40.39 -9.94
C ASP A 836 -10.03 41.82 -10.01
N ALA A 837 -9.78 42.50 -11.13
CA ALA A 837 -10.18 43.88 -11.34
C ALA A 837 -11.72 44.03 -11.29
N LEU A 838 -12.44 43.12 -11.94
CA LEU A 838 -13.90 43.11 -11.96
C LEU A 838 -14.48 42.92 -10.55
N LEU A 839 -13.97 41.96 -9.79
CA LEU A 839 -14.41 41.69 -8.42
C LEU A 839 -14.09 42.85 -7.48
N ASN A 840 -12.91 43.46 -7.58
CA ASN A 840 -12.57 44.63 -6.76
C ASN A 840 -13.44 45.85 -7.11
N HIS A 841 -13.70 46.08 -8.39
CA HIS A 841 -14.59 47.16 -8.83
C HIS A 841 -15.99 47.04 -8.21
N MET A 842 -16.59 45.83 -8.21
CA MET A 842 -17.90 45.60 -7.58
C MET A 842 -17.90 45.90 -6.08
N VAL A 843 -16.78 45.65 -5.41
CA VAL A 843 -16.62 45.88 -3.97
C VAL A 843 -16.38 47.36 -3.65
N GLU A 844 -15.60 48.07 -4.47
CA GLU A 844 -15.30 49.49 -4.28
C GLU A 844 -16.48 50.39 -4.64
N GLY A 845 -17.15 50.09 -5.75
CA GLY A 845 -18.36 50.79 -6.19
C GLY A 845 -19.62 50.43 -5.39
N PHE A 846 -19.59 49.33 -4.62
CA PHE A 846 -20.75 48.74 -3.94
C PHE A 846 -21.92 48.40 -4.89
N GLU A 847 -21.64 48.21 -6.18
CA GLU A 847 -22.60 47.93 -7.26
C GLU A 847 -22.19 46.64 -7.99
N PHE A 848 -23.16 45.87 -8.49
CA PHE A 848 -22.91 44.61 -9.19
C PHE A 848 -22.93 44.81 -10.70
N GLU A 849 -21.93 45.52 -11.20
CA GLU A 849 -21.79 45.91 -12.60
C GLU A 849 -20.42 45.52 -13.16
N ALA A 850 -20.36 45.30 -14.47
CA ALA A 850 -19.12 45.02 -15.20
C ALA A 850 -18.82 46.17 -16.18
N PRO A 851 -17.89 47.08 -15.86
CA PRO A 851 -17.45 48.11 -16.80
C PRO A 851 -16.61 47.50 -17.94
N LEU A 852 -16.37 48.29 -19.00
CA LEU A 852 -15.55 47.84 -20.13
C LEU A 852 -14.13 47.50 -19.67
N LEU A 853 -13.53 46.45 -20.25
CA LEU A 853 -12.19 45.97 -19.91
C LEU A 853 -11.13 47.09 -19.91
N GLU A 854 -11.22 48.02 -20.86
CA GLU A 854 -10.33 49.19 -21.00
C GLU A 854 -10.37 50.15 -19.79
N GLN A 855 -11.43 50.10 -18.99
CA GLN A 855 -11.64 50.94 -17.81
C GLN A 855 -11.12 50.30 -16.51
N LEU A 856 -10.77 49.00 -16.54
CA LEU A 856 -10.42 48.20 -15.36
C LEU A 856 -8.90 48.03 -15.16
N LEU A 857 -8.10 48.12 -16.22
CA LEU A 857 -6.66 47.79 -16.19
C LEU A 857 -5.79 48.99 -15.78
N GLN A 858 -5.64 49.23 -14.47
CA GLN A 858 -4.72 50.27 -13.94
C GLN A 858 -3.71 49.80 -12.87
N ASN A 859 -3.76 48.53 -12.42
CA ASN A 859 -2.88 48.04 -11.35
C ASN A 859 -2.12 46.76 -11.71
N GLU A 860 -0.87 46.65 -11.25
CA GLU A 860 -0.07 45.42 -11.29
C GLU A 860 -0.74 44.32 -10.47
N SER A 861 -1.08 43.19 -11.12
CA SER A 861 -1.88 42.14 -10.50
C SER A 861 -1.08 41.22 -9.57
N ARG A 862 -1.78 40.74 -8.53
CA ARG A 862 -1.30 39.74 -7.56
C ARG A 862 -1.45 38.30 -8.06
N VAL A 863 -1.32 38.06 -9.36
CA VAL A 863 -1.38 36.70 -9.92
C VAL A 863 -0.14 35.94 -9.44
N ILE A 864 -0.34 34.84 -8.74
CA ILE A 864 0.73 33.98 -8.24
C ILE A 864 0.98 32.91 -9.32
N GLU A 865 2.15 32.95 -9.97
CA GLU A 865 2.68 31.88 -10.83
C GLU A 865 3.47 30.85 -10.00
N LEU A 866 3.67 29.57 -10.38
CA LEU A 866 3.11 28.66 -11.40
C LEU A 866 3.52 27.25 -10.93
N PHE A 867 2.71 26.21 -11.23
CA PHE A 867 3.23 24.85 -11.28
C PHE A 867 4.40 24.84 -12.28
N ASP A 868 5.60 24.39 -11.87
CA ASP A 868 6.83 24.67 -12.62
C ASP A 868 6.73 24.23 -14.09
N PHE A 869 7.30 25.05 -14.99
CA PHE A 869 7.63 24.62 -16.35
C PHE A 869 8.48 23.34 -16.30
N PRO A 870 8.51 22.51 -17.36
CA PRO A 870 9.59 21.53 -17.47
C PRO A 870 10.89 22.27 -17.13
N PRO A 871 11.69 21.77 -16.17
CA PRO A 871 12.90 22.46 -15.75
C PRO A 871 13.63 22.90 -17.01
N SER A 872 13.99 24.19 -17.09
CA SER A 872 14.54 24.83 -18.30
C SER A 872 15.95 24.33 -18.59
N ASP A 873 16.04 23.03 -18.81
CA ASP A 873 17.13 22.34 -19.43
C ASP A 873 16.55 21.95 -20.79
N ILE A 874 16.85 22.76 -21.81
CA ILE A 874 17.16 22.13 -23.10
C ILE A 874 18.20 21.08 -22.72
N ASP A 875 17.76 19.84 -22.77
CA ASP A 875 18.34 18.63 -22.22
C ASP A 875 19.88 18.66 -22.20
N LEU A 876 20.47 19.21 -21.13
CA LEU A 876 21.92 19.25 -20.92
C LEU A 876 22.50 17.84 -20.98
N THR A 877 21.70 16.83 -20.62
CA THR A 877 22.07 15.41 -20.67
C THR A 877 22.06 14.86 -22.09
N GLN A 878 21.03 15.08 -22.92
CA GLN A 878 21.06 14.65 -24.33
C GLN A 878 22.09 15.42 -25.15
N ARG A 879 22.24 16.71 -24.88
CA ARG A 879 23.28 17.52 -25.51
C ARG A 879 24.66 17.03 -25.10
N ALA A 880 24.91 16.75 -23.83
CA ALA A 880 26.16 16.15 -23.38
C ALA A 880 26.38 14.75 -23.96
N ILE A 881 25.35 13.89 -24.04
CA ILE A 881 25.42 12.58 -24.70
C ILE A 881 25.83 12.76 -26.16
N PHE A 882 25.17 13.65 -26.89
CA PHE A 882 25.48 13.93 -28.28
C PHE A 882 26.90 14.50 -28.46
N GLU A 883 27.33 15.41 -27.58
CA GLU A 883 28.66 15.98 -27.59
C GLU A 883 29.75 14.93 -27.30
N ILE A 884 29.51 13.99 -26.38
CA ILE A 884 30.39 12.84 -26.13
C ILE A 884 30.49 11.96 -27.38
N TYR A 885 29.35 11.66 -28.03
CA TYR A 885 29.36 10.89 -29.27
C TYR A 885 30.12 11.61 -30.39
N CYS A 886 29.89 12.91 -30.61
CA CYS A 886 30.63 13.70 -31.60
C CYS A 886 32.12 13.76 -31.30
N ARG A 887 32.51 13.91 -30.03
CA ARG A 887 33.92 13.92 -29.57
C ARG A 887 34.61 12.59 -29.82
N VAL A 888 33.94 11.47 -29.55
CA VAL A 888 34.51 10.13 -29.76
C VAL A 888 34.55 9.76 -31.24
N ILE A 889 33.56 10.17 -32.03
CA ILE A 889 33.49 9.89 -33.47
C ILE A 889 34.41 10.82 -34.28
N GLY A 890 34.73 12.01 -33.76
CA GLY A 890 35.62 12.99 -34.40
C GLY A 890 34.91 13.91 -35.40
N VAL A 891 33.64 14.27 -35.13
CA VAL A 891 32.84 15.18 -35.96
C VAL A 891 32.88 16.59 -35.38
N GLU A 892 33.13 17.61 -36.23
CA GLU A 892 33.05 19.02 -35.83
C GLU A 892 31.62 19.40 -35.47
N GLN A 893 31.46 20.08 -34.32
CA GLN A 893 30.17 20.49 -33.80
C GLN A 893 29.62 21.66 -34.61
N ASP A 894 28.73 21.41 -35.56
CA ASP A 894 27.92 22.49 -36.14
C ASP A 894 26.69 22.76 -35.28
N SER A 895 26.27 24.01 -35.24
CA SER A 895 25.36 24.62 -34.26
C SER A 895 23.91 24.11 -34.26
N SER A 896 23.55 23.14 -35.10
CA SER A 896 22.21 22.54 -35.15
C SER A 896 22.16 21.18 -34.43
N PHE A 897 21.97 21.21 -33.11
CA PHE A 897 21.63 20.01 -32.33
C PHE A 897 20.28 19.44 -32.81
N ASN A 898 20.26 18.15 -33.19
CA ASN A 898 19.04 17.42 -33.55
C ASN A 898 19.03 16.06 -32.84
N ASP A 899 18.13 15.94 -31.87
CA ASP A 899 17.96 14.89 -30.88
C ASP A 899 17.51 13.54 -31.49
N SER A 900 17.10 13.57 -32.75
CA SER A 900 16.70 12.40 -33.55
C SER A 900 17.76 11.93 -34.55
N LEU A 901 18.88 12.67 -34.70
CA LEU A 901 19.91 12.37 -35.67
C LEU A 901 20.59 11.01 -35.35
N PRO A 902 20.52 10.02 -36.26
CA PRO A 902 21.13 8.73 -35.98
C PRO A 902 22.66 8.83 -35.93
N PHE A 903 23.28 8.33 -34.86
CA PHE A 903 24.74 8.35 -34.68
C PHE A 903 25.50 7.62 -35.80
N VAL A 904 24.87 6.66 -36.48
CA VAL A 904 25.43 5.99 -37.67
C VAL A 904 25.67 6.99 -38.81
N GLN A 905 24.80 7.99 -38.96
CA GLN A 905 24.98 9.06 -39.96
C GLN A 905 26.14 10.00 -39.60
N LEU A 906 26.49 10.08 -38.32
CA LEU A 906 27.68 10.79 -37.84
C LEU A 906 28.97 9.96 -37.97
N GLY A 907 28.88 8.67 -38.36
CA GLY A 907 30.04 7.79 -38.52
C GLY A 907 30.34 6.91 -37.31
N LEU A 908 29.37 6.65 -36.43
CA LEU A 908 29.51 5.72 -35.32
C LEU A 908 29.90 4.31 -35.81
N ARG A 909 30.98 3.75 -35.25
CA ARG A 909 31.47 2.39 -35.50
C ARG A 909 31.52 1.59 -34.20
N PRO A 910 31.43 0.25 -34.23
CA PRO A 910 31.40 -0.58 -33.01
C PRO A 910 32.59 -0.36 -32.06
N ASN A 911 33.78 -0.04 -32.60
CA ASN A 911 34.97 0.26 -31.81
C ASN A 911 34.89 1.58 -31.01
N HIS A 912 33.96 2.49 -31.35
CA HIS A 912 33.71 3.74 -30.61
C HIS A 912 32.95 3.49 -29.30
N LEU A 913 32.10 2.45 -29.24
CA LEU A 913 31.15 2.24 -28.13
C LEU A 913 31.83 2.01 -26.79
N LYS A 914 33.01 1.35 -26.77
CA LYS A 914 33.78 1.14 -25.53
C LYS A 914 34.28 2.46 -24.93
N ARG A 915 34.65 3.41 -25.79
CA ARG A 915 35.11 4.73 -25.37
C ARG A 915 33.94 5.64 -25.00
N ILE A 916 32.84 5.57 -25.75
CA ILE A 916 31.58 6.25 -25.41
C ILE A 916 31.07 5.80 -24.03
N SER A 917 31.04 4.50 -23.76
CA SER A 917 30.66 3.95 -22.45
C SER A 917 31.52 4.51 -21.31
N ALA A 918 32.84 4.58 -21.52
CA ALA A 918 33.77 5.14 -20.53
C ALA A 918 33.59 6.67 -20.36
N GLU A 919 33.39 7.43 -21.43
CA GLU A 919 33.18 8.88 -21.35
C GLU A 919 31.80 9.23 -20.78
N LEU A 920 30.75 8.45 -21.06
CA LEU A 920 29.44 8.59 -20.39
C LEU A 920 29.52 8.31 -18.88
N SER A 921 30.32 7.31 -18.49
CA SER A 921 30.56 7.00 -17.08
C SER A 921 31.37 8.10 -16.36
N ASN A 922 32.36 8.68 -17.04
CA ASN A 922 33.19 9.75 -16.46
C ASN A 922 32.50 11.12 -16.44
N ASP A 923 31.88 11.54 -17.54
CA ASP A 923 31.35 12.90 -17.71
C ASP A 923 29.92 13.04 -17.13
N LEU A 924 29.12 11.96 -17.14
CA LEU A 924 27.71 11.97 -16.74
C LEU A 924 27.36 10.99 -15.62
N GLN A 925 28.35 10.26 -15.08
CA GLN A 925 28.16 9.26 -14.01
C GLN A 925 27.16 8.14 -14.34
N PHE A 926 26.99 7.80 -15.62
CA PHE A 926 26.14 6.68 -16.05
C PHE A 926 26.97 5.46 -16.42
N ASP A 927 26.79 4.34 -15.71
CA ASP A 927 27.43 3.07 -16.07
C ASP A 927 26.55 2.29 -17.06
N LEU A 928 26.77 2.52 -18.36
CA LEU A 928 26.05 1.83 -19.44
C LEU A 928 26.96 0.82 -20.17
N PRO A 929 26.66 -0.49 -20.08
CA PRO A 929 27.36 -1.52 -20.84
C PRO A 929 27.28 -1.29 -22.35
N VAL A 930 28.36 -1.57 -23.07
CA VAL A 930 28.45 -1.47 -24.54
C VAL A 930 27.31 -2.20 -25.27
N MET A 931 26.86 -3.34 -24.73
CA MET A 931 25.77 -4.14 -25.29
C MET A 931 24.39 -3.46 -25.25
N GLN A 932 24.21 -2.46 -24.40
CA GLN A 932 22.99 -1.65 -24.36
C GLN A 932 23.11 -0.45 -25.31
N LEU A 933 24.25 0.23 -25.31
CA LEU A 933 24.53 1.37 -26.21
C LEU A 933 24.45 1.00 -27.69
N ILE A 934 24.74 -0.25 -28.07
CA ILE A 934 24.64 -0.71 -29.46
C ILE A 934 23.22 -0.67 -30.02
N ARG A 935 22.20 -0.68 -29.14
CA ARG A 935 20.79 -0.64 -29.52
C ARG A 935 20.27 0.78 -29.70
N CYS A 936 21.00 1.77 -29.18
CA CYS A 936 20.63 3.18 -29.26
C CYS A 936 21.09 3.79 -30.58
N LYS A 937 20.14 4.40 -31.29
CA LYS A 937 20.36 5.03 -32.58
C LYS A 937 20.69 6.51 -32.45
N ASN A 938 20.22 7.19 -31.41
CA ASN A 938 20.40 8.63 -31.19
C ASN A 938 20.49 8.96 -29.68
N ALA A 939 20.75 10.22 -29.35
CA ALA A 939 20.94 10.66 -27.97
C ALA A 939 19.70 10.47 -27.09
N SER A 940 18.50 10.56 -27.69
CA SER A 940 17.23 10.31 -27.01
C SER A 940 17.11 8.86 -26.51
N GLU A 941 17.49 7.88 -27.34
CA GLU A 941 17.44 6.46 -26.97
C GLU A 941 18.49 6.10 -25.90
N VAL A 942 19.64 6.77 -25.87
CA VAL A 942 20.63 6.61 -24.80
C VAL A 942 20.09 7.17 -23.48
N LYS A 943 19.44 8.35 -23.51
CA LYS A 943 18.79 8.93 -22.33
C LYS A 943 17.71 8.03 -21.75
N ALA A 944 16.90 7.42 -22.60
CA ALA A 944 15.84 6.50 -22.17
C ALA A 944 16.40 5.33 -21.34
N LEU A 945 17.53 4.74 -21.77
CA LEU A 945 18.20 3.67 -21.02
C LEU A 945 18.76 4.12 -19.68
N VAL A 946 19.23 5.37 -19.58
CA VAL A 946 19.71 5.93 -18.32
C VAL A 946 18.56 6.08 -17.33
N ILE A 947 17.41 6.59 -17.77
CA ILE A 947 16.23 6.78 -16.92
C ILE A 947 15.70 5.43 -16.42
N GLU A 948 15.67 4.42 -17.28
CA GLU A 948 15.22 3.06 -16.94
C GLU A 948 16.08 2.41 -15.83
N LYS A 949 17.36 2.80 -15.71
CA LYS A 949 18.30 2.33 -14.68
C LYS A 949 18.26 3.10 -13.36
N VAL A 950 17.75 4.33 -13.35
CA VAL A 950 17.61 5.16 -12.14
C VAL A 950 16.28 4.86 -11.42
N ILE A 951 15.31 4.34 -12.15
CA ILE A 951 13.97 3.96 -11.66
C ILE A 951 13.91 2.48 -11.20
N ALA A 952 14.84 1.65 -11.67
CA ALA A 952 15.03 0.25 -11.25
C ALA A 952 16.01 0.16 -10.07
#